data_AF-A0A814GR70-F1
#
_entry.id   AF-A0A814GR70-F1
#
_cell.length_a   1.000
_cell.length_b   1.000
_cell.length_c   1.000
_cell.angle_alpha   90.00
_cell.angle_beta   90.00
_cell.angle_gamma   90.00
#
_symmetry.space_group_name_H-M   'P 1'
#
loop_
_entity.id
_entity.type
_entity.pdbx_description
1 polymer ?
#
loop_
_entity_poly.entity_id
_entity_poly.type
_entity_poly.pdbx_seq_one_letter_code
_entity_poly.pdbx_strand_id
1 'polypeptide(L)'
;MLGNPYSSNDPGLGQLMRNVKNKICTDSELIALLEDDNGMELLVHNKIITLDLNVRDVYKKVRLSECISEHEPMRIVYRMTGLSGDATEDIIDNLDPKNTDVTKNEEEVYRMAEELAHNGALPVMLERLSSINQQNFTIGKPLFVLIKPQLKTISTMLQTLNMMLKIQVDVSLTENLISIMQVILSEASKQPQDVYNEFSSLCGDREQLEFLLNNIKSNYVRGYSNLMQALMGLIPFLSFGDETKMKSLIEYFTTFISNFDEIDKTTTTNEDILHLECFCVIVNGIEIGENGTRLRDMMSSSGIVQKSIEYLLQNSPQITTYLNSDYDLWKDFIDRKSLPYALRILTGLCKSHEVISDLIGESCIPVLHKLEQFSSGNLVGVLAEDLLVALKESPSKKVSTSIDKVRTQTRNEKKKLAMAMRKKQLSQLGMRTNDKGQLLLNTDNLKNLQVEEEKETYESKSRKTIGSPNVTHFNLVHIDCHTNAIRSSRTCRDEWENAALQNANTKCNGILPIWGPEVTETLFSNALARHNNYLLEATGIRDVNYVLYVYDLKLLLNRFAENLSFSEDSGGGGRESNINLVAYIIHAILYSIKTAKYVQREERNLNNFLEQTENLIQNSFECDNVFYYLALALCILKPLDWKANRLKFLKRVLLTCHSRLVNTPTGDKLKLTSTTVQEFKKYKPSLLFMGLVNLFYRHILSKVSLEGQVWTEQLANYVRHNDVSLMESYWLEIFDVLGFMQEFDISDPVEFLTTYLQSINN
;
A
#
# COMPACT_ATOMS: atom_id res chain seq x y z
N MET A 1 -0.17 -10.13 -9.42
CA MET A 1 1.19 -10.36 -8.88
C MET A 1 1.79 -11.63 -9.44
N LEU A 2 2.63 -11.52 -10.46
CA LEU A 2 3.44 -12.62 -10.97
C LEU A 2 4.70 -12.83 -10.12
N GLY A 3 5.21 -14.05 -10.06
CA GLY A 3 6.40 -14.37 -9.28
C GLY A 3 6.08 -14.55 -7.81
N ASN A 4 5.29 -15.56 -7.45
CA ASN A 4 5.34 -16.11 -6.11
C ASN A 4 6.08 -17.46 -6.20
N PRO A 5 7.28 -17.60 -5.60
CA PRO A 5 7.90 -16.64 -4.69
C PRO A 5 8.76 -15.58 -5.37
N TYR A 6 8.51 -14.31 -5.03
CA TYR A 6 9.43 -13.20 -5.26
C TYR A 6 10.67 -13.46 -4.41
N SER A 7 11.86 -13.27 -4.99
CA SER A 7 13.09 -13.33 -4.22
C SER A 7 13.24 -12.02 -3.45
N SER A 8 13.71 -12.09 -2.20
CA SER A 8 14.11 -10.90 -1.46
C SER A 8 15.25 -10.12 -2.13
N ASN A 9 15.89 -10.71 -3.16
CA ASN A 9 16.96 -10.12 -3.93
C ASN A 9 16.49 -9.50 -5.26
N ASP A 10 15.18 -9.50 -5.55
CA ASP A 10 14.67 -8.97 -6.82
C ASP A 10 14.75 -7.43 -6.88
N PRO A 11 15.03 -6.85 -8.07
CA PRO A 11 15.09 -5.40 -8.24
C PRO A 11 13.75 -4.73 -7.88
N GLY A 12 13.77 -3.82 -6.92
CA GLY A 12 12.57 -3.09 -6.44
C GLY A 12 11.94 -3.70 -5.18
N LEU A 13 12.30 -4.92 -4.80
CA LEU A 13 12.04 -5.47 -3.47
C LEU A 13 13.13 -4.98 -2.51
N GLY A 14 12.71 -4.28 -1.45
CA GLY A 14 13.58 -3.70 -0.44
C GLY A 14 13.31 -4.28 0.94
N GLN A 15 13.90 -3.70 1.97
CA GLN A 15 13.81 -4.23 3.34
C GLN A 15 12.45 -3.98 4.00
N LEU A 16 11.66 -3.03 3.49
CA LEU A 16 10.39 -2.62 4.10
C LEU A 16 9.19 -3.19 3.35
N MET A 17 8.08 -3.40 4.06
CA MET A 17 6.79 -3.78 3.47
C MET A 17 6.30 -2.73 2.45
N ARG A 18 6.69 -1.46 2.59
CA ARG A 18 6.49 -0.40 1.59
C ARG A 18 7.13 -0.71 0.24
N ASN A 19 8.31 -1.33 0.23
CA ASN A 19 8.95 -1.72 -1.02
C ASN A 19 8.19 -2.86 -1.69
N VAL A 20 7.63 -3.78 -0.90
CA VAL A 20 6.72 -4.81 -1.40
C VAL A 20 5.48 -4.15 -2.01
N LYS A 21 4.82 -3.22 -1.31
CA LYS A 21 3.67 -2.45 -1.84
C LYS A 21 4.03 -1.76 -3.17
N ASN A 22 5.13 -1.02 -3.22
CA ASN A 22 5.52 -0.27 -4.42
C ASN A 22 5.85 -1.19 -5.60
N LYS A 23 6.47 -2.34 -5.31
CA LYS A 23 6.69 -3.40 -6.30
C LYS A 23 5.37 -3.93 -6.85
N ILE A 24 4.40 -4.21 -5.98
CA ILE A 24 3.05 -4.63 -6.40
C ILE A 24 2.38 -3.56 -7.26
N CYS A 25 2.44 -2.29 -6.84
CA CYS A 25 1.83 -1.19 -7.58
C CYS A 25 2.49 -0.98 -8.95
N THR A 26 3.81 -1.15 -9.05
CA THR A 26 4.53 -1.02 -10.33
C THR A 26 4.23 -2.21 -11.24
N ASP A 27 4.29 -3.43 -10.71
CA ASP A 27 4.05 -4.66 -11.48
C ASP A 27 2.58 -4.78 -11.92
N SER A 28 1.65 -4.24 -11.12
CA SER A 28 0.21 -4.26 -11.42
C SER A 28 -0.29 -2.98 -12.12
N GLU A 29 0.62 -2.09 -12.55
CA GLU A 29 0.31 -0.80 -13.20
C GLU A 29 -0.64 0.12 -12.40
N LEU A 30 -0.68 -0.03 -11.08
CA LEU A 30 -1.43 0.81 -10.13
C LEU A 30 -0.63 2.07 -9.76
N ILE A 31 -0.24 2.84 -10.77
CA ILE A 31 0.70 3.98 -10.64
C ILE A 31 0.17 5.04 -9.67
N ALA A 32 -1.15 5.26 -9.63
CA ALA A 32 -1.79 6.23 -8.74
C ALA A 32 -1.59 5.92 -7.25
N LEU A 33 -1.27 4.67 -6.90
CA LEU A 33 -1.08 4.21 -5.51
C LEU A 33 0.38 4.17 -5.07
N LEU A 34 1.33 4.49 -5.97
CA LEU A 34 2.74 4.56 -5.62
C LEU A 34 3.04 5.70 -4.65
N GLU A 35 2.32 6.82 -4.79
CA GLU A 35 2.45 8.00 -3.92
C GLU A 35 1.39 8.04 -2.79
N ASP A 36 0.39 7.16 -2.84
CA ASP A 36 -0.68 7.08 -1.83
C ASP A 36 -0.50 5.85 -0.93
N ASP A 37 0.13 6.07 0.22
CA ASP A 37 0.38 5.04 1.25
C ASP A 37 -0.85 4.62 2.03
N ASN A 38 -1.94 5.39 1.95
CA ASN A 38 -3.20 5.05 2.58
C ASN A 38 -4.15 4.34 1.63
N GLY A 39 -3.86 4.28 0.33
CA GLY A 39 -4.73 3.69 -0.69
C GLY A 39 -4.71 2.15 -0.75
N MET A 40 -3.73 1.50 -0.12
CA MET A 40 -3.52 0.05 -0.24
C MET A 40 -2.94 -0.54 1.04
N GLU A 41 -3.59 -1.58 1.56
CA GLU A 41 -3.17 -2.34 2.74
C GLU A 41 -2.57 -3.69 2.33
N LEU A 42 -1.55 -4.13 3.07
CA LEU A 42 -0.94 -5.46 2.93
C LEU A 42 -1.31 -6.33 4.14
N LEU A 43 -1.79 -7.53 3.89
CA LEU A 43 -2.17 -8.52 4.88
C LEU A 43 -1.23 -9.73 4.83
N VAL A 44 -0.78 -10.17 5.99
CA VAL A 44 -0.03 -11.42 6.17
C VAL A 44 -0.76 -12.24 7.24
N HIS A 45 -1.22 -13.44 6.89
CA HIS A 45 -2.02 -14.29 7.80
C HIS A 45 -3.24 -13.56 8.39
N ASN A 46 -4.02 -12.88 7.53
CA ASN A 46 -5.21 -12.11 7.92
C ASN A 46 -4.96 -11.00 8.96
N LYS A 47 -3.73 -10.50 9.09
CA LYS A 47 -3.39 -9.32 9.90
C LYS A 47 -2.85 -8.23 8.99
N ILE A 48 -3.27 -6.99 9.21
CA ILE A 48 -2.85 -5.82 8.40
C ILE A 48 -1.45 -5.42 8.88
N ILE A 49 -0.51 -5.28 7.96
CA ILE A 49 0.89 -5.01 8.26
C ILE A 49 1.24 -3.59 7.85
N THR A 50 1.74 -2.81 8.79
CA THR A 50 2.18 -1.44 8.53
C THR A 50 3.38 -1.41 7.58
N LEU A 51 3.36 -0.51 6.60
CA LEU A 51 4.30 -0.47 5.48
C LEU A 51 5.76 -0.19 5.92
N ASP A 52 5.94 0.41 7.11
CA ASP A 52 7.25 0.72 7.69
C ASP A 52 7.94 -0.48 8.37
N LEU A 53 7.27 -1.63 8.46
CA LEU A 53 7.85 -2.83 9.05
C LEU A 53 8.82 -3.53 8.10
N ASN A 54 9.84 -4.19 8.68
CA ASN A 54 10.83 -4.93 7.91
C ASN A 54 10.25 -6.28 7.44
N VAL A 55 10.40 -6.60 6.15
CA VAL A 55 9.93 -7.86 5.54
C VAL A 55 10.47 -9.09 6.27
N ARG A 56 11.73 -9.05 6.71
CA ARG A 56 12.38 -10.15 7.45
C ARG A 56 11.73 -10.38 8.81
N ASP A 57 11.35 -9.31 9.51
CA ASP A 57 10.78 -9.40 10.84
C ASP A 57 9.32 -9.85 10.78
N VAL A 58 8.57 -9.40 9.76
CA VAL A 58 7.21 -9.89 9.47
C VAL A 58 7.25 -11.39 9.16
N TYR A 59 8.20 -11.85 8.34
CA TYR A 59 8.41 -13.28 8.07
C TYR A 59 8.67 -14.07 9.36
N LYS A 60 9.59 -13.60 10.20
CA LYS A 60 9.96 -14.33 11.43
C LYS A 60 8.90 -14.30 12.53
N LYS A 61 8.19 -13.18 12.70
CA LYS A 61 7.34 -12.94 13.87
C LYS A 61 5.85 -13.07 13.60
N VAL A 62 5.41 -12.92 12.35
CA VAL A 62 4.00 -13.05 11.96
C VAL A 62 3.77 -14.36 11.20
N ARG A 63 4.69 -14.74 10.30
CA ARG A 63 4.55 -15.96 9.48
C ARG A 63 5.07 -17.23 10.18
N LEU A 64 6.26 -17.21 10.79
CA LEU A 64 6.83 -18.39 11.48
C LEU A 64 6.23 -18.64 12.87
N SER A 65 5.66 -17.63 13.53
CA SER A 65 5.03 -17.80 14.84
C SER A 65 3.76 -18.68 14.80
N GLU A 66 3.12 -18.81 13.64
CA GLU A 66 1.89 -19.58 13.45
C GLU A 66 2.07 -20.84 12.54
N CYS A 67 3.29 -21.15 12.07
CA CYS A 67 3.55 -22.31 11.19
C CYS A 67 4.86 -23.05 11.51
N ILE A 68 4.84 -24.38 11.36
CA ILE A 68 5.90 -25.31 11.81
C ILE A 68 7.05 -25.48 10.79
N SER A 69 6.92 -24.93 9.57
CA SER A 69 7.85 -25.15 8.44
C SER A 69 8.62 -23.88 8.06
N GLU A 70 9.95 -23.92 8.11
CA GLU A 70 10.83 -22.79 7.74
C GLU A 70 10.91 -22.52 6.22
N HIS A 71 10.44 -23.44 5.39
CA HIS A 71 10.75 -23.47 3.95
C HIS A 71 9.57 -23.04 3.05
N GLU A 72 8.46 -22.56 3.62
CA GLU A 72 7.33 -22.08 2.82
C GLU A 72 7.35 -20.55 2.61
N PRO A 73 6.98 -20.07 1.41
CA PRO A 73 6.92 -18.64 1.14
C PRO A 73 5.87 -17.92 2.01
N MET A 74 6.13 -16.64 2.30
CA MET A 74 5.18 -15.78 3.01
C MET A 74 4.13 -15.26 2.03
N ARG A 75 2.89 -15.70 2.22
CA ARG A 75 1.75 -15.23 1.44
C ARG A 75 1.35 -13.83 1.91
N ILE A 76 1.34 -12.88 0.98
CA ILE A 76 0.89 -11.51 1.18
C ILE A 76 -0.38 -11.31 0.34
N VAL A 77 -1.44 -10.80 0.97
CA VAL A 77 -2.70 -10.43 0.32
C VAL A 77 -2.80 -8.92 0.38
N TYR A 78 -3.10 -8.25 -0.72
CA TYR A 78 -3.32 -6.80 -0.70
C TYR A 78 -4.81 -6.49 -0.87
N ARG A 79 -5.24 -5.37 -0.31
CA ARG A 79 -6.58 -4.84 -0.54
C ARG A 79 -6.57 -3.32 -0.65
N MET A 80 -7.57 -2.80 -1.34
CA MET A 80 -7.79 -1.37 -1.49
C MET A 80 -8.60 -0.84 -0.30
N THR A 81 -8.10 0.20 0.36
CA THR A 81 -8.77 0.84 1.49
C THR A 81 -10.10 1.45 1.06
N GLY A 82 -11.15 1.20 1.85
CA GLY A 82 -12.51 1.70 1.59
C GLY A 82 -13.32 0.96 0.51
N LEU A 83 -12.71 0.06 -0.28
CA LEU A 83 -13.40 -0.74 -1.31
C LEU A 83 -13.82 -2.13 -0.82
N SER A 84 -13.15 -2.69 0.20
CA SER A 84 -13.29 -4.09 0.64
C SER A 84 -14.01 -4.27 1.98
N GLY A 85 -14.73 -3.26 2.47
CA GLY A 85 -15.37 -3.24 3.79
C GLY A 85 -14.51 -2.55 4.86
N ASP A 86 -15.07 -2.37 6.06
CA ASP A 86 -14.36 -1.79 7.21
C ASP A 86 -13.24 -2.74 7.67
N ALA A 87 -12.07 -2.19 7.98
CA ALA A 87 -10.93 -2.94 8.51
C ALA A 87 -11.29 -3.52 9.89
N THR A 88 -11.60 -4.81 9.93
CA THR A 88 -11.95 -5.55 11.16
C THR A 88 -10.84 -6.47 11.63
N GLU A 89 -9.77 -6.58 10.85
CA GLU A 89 -8.57 -7.36 11.14
C GLU A 89 -7.57 -6.57 12.00
N ASP A 90 -6.81 -7.29 12.82
CA ASP A 90 -5.79 -6.69 13.69
C ASP A 90 -4.67 -6.03 12.86
N ILE A 91 -4.36 -4.77 13.19
CA ILE A 91 -3.25 -4.03 12.59
C ILE A 91 -1.98 -4.24 13.42
N ILE A 92 -0.88 -4.62 12.75
CA ILE A 92 0.44 -4.78 13.34
C ILE A 92 1.29 -3.57 12.96
N ASP A 93 1.44 -2.66 13.93
CA ASP A 93 2.17 -1.40 13.77
C ASP A 93 3.60 -1.48 14.27
N ASN A 94 3.89 -2.42 15.17
CA ASN A 94 5.20 -2.60 15.76
C ASN A 94 5.48 -4.09 16.05
N LEU A 95 6.70 -4.51 15.76
CA LEU A 95 7.19 -5.88 15.96
C LEU A 95 8.13 -5.91 17.17
N ASP A 96 7.75 -5.31 18.29
CA ASP A 96 8.51 -5.41 19.53
C ASP A 96 8.57 -6.88 20.00
N PRO A 97 9.63 -7.28 20.73
CA PRO A 97 9.70 -8.58 21.36
C PRO A 97 8.65 -8.63 22.47
N LYS A 98 7.39 -8.90 22.10
CA LYS A 98 6.38 -9.34 23.06
C LYS A 98 6.86 -10.67 23.61
N ASN A 99 7.42 -10.60 24.81
CA ASN A 99 7.64 -11.67 25.77
C ASN A 99 6.88 -12.94 25.40
N THR A 100 7.61 -13.96 24.91
CA THR A 100 7.15 -15.35 24.81
C THR A 100 7.06 -16.00 26.20
N ASP A 101 6.45 -15.31 27.13
CA ASP A 101 6.07 -15.79 28.45
C ASP A 101 4.79 -15.05 28.83
N VAL A 102 3.63 -15.62 28.51
CA VAL A 102 2.48 -15.84 29.41
C VAL A 102 1.43 -16.69 28.65
N THR A 103 1.59 -18.01 28.70
CA THR A 103 0.46 -18.94 28.90
C THR A 103 0.45 -19.40 30.35
N LYS A 104 0.67 -18.48 31.29
CA LYS A 104 0.30 -18.68 32.68
C LYS A 104 -0.94 -17.85 32.95
N ASN A 105 -2.05 -18.55 33.13
CA ASN A 105 -3.33 -17.99 33.57
C ASN A 105 -3.08 -16.85 34.57
N GLU A 106 -3.40 -15.61 34.22
CA GLU A 106 -3.06 -14.43 35.06
C GLU A 106 -3.63 -14.59 36.48
N GLU A 107 -4.75 -15.30 36.62
CA GLU A 107 -5.39 -15.67 37.89
C GLU A 107 -4.53 -16.58 38.79
N GLU A 108 -3.76 -17.51 38.20
CA GLU A 108 -2.86 -18.40 38.96
C GLU A 108 -1.62 -17.66 39.44
N VAL A 109 -1.11 -16.72 38.62
CA VAL A 109 0.01 -15.84 38.99
C VAL A 109 -0.40 -14.89 40.11
N TYR A 110 -1.62 -14.34 40.06
CA TYR A 110 -2.18 -13.53 41.15
C TYR A 110 -2.33 -14.35 42.44
N ARG A 111 -2.86 -15.59 42.36
CA ARG A 111 -3.01 -16.47 43.53
C ARG A 111 -1.66 -16.79 44.19
N MET A 112 -0.65 -17.15 43.40
CA MET A 112 0.70 -17.42 43.90
C MET A 112 1.36 -16.18 44.51
N ALA A 113 1.16 -14.99 43.91
CA ALA A 113 1.70 -13.74 44.42
C ALA A 113 1.03 -13.30 45.74
N GLU A 114 -0.27 -13.58 45.90
CA GLU A 114 -1.03 -13.30 47.13
C GLU A 114 -0.65 -14.25 48.28
N GLU A 115 -0.30 -15.51 47.98
CA GLU A 115 0.25 -16.47 48.94
C GLU A 115 1.69 -16.11 49.37
N LEU A 116 2.51 -15.58 48.45
CA LEU A 116 3.85 -15.06 48.78
C LEU A 116 3.80 -13.81 49.68
N ALA A 117 2.77 -12.97 49.51
CA ALA A 117 2.51 -11.80 50.35
C ALA A 117 2.16 -12.18 51.80
N HIS A 118 1.35 -13.21 51.99
CA HIS A 118 0.91 -13.65 53.33
C HIS A 118 2.00 -14.37 54.14
N ASN A 119 2.98 -14.99 53.47
CA ASN A 119 4.00 -15.81 54.14
C ASN A 119 5.29 -15.06 54.52
N GLY A 120 5.34 -13.73 54.38
CA GLY A 120 6.53 -12.94 54.77
C GLY A 120 7.78 -13.22 53.92
N ALA A 121 7.63 -13.86 52.76
CA ALA A 121 8.73 -14.21 51.86
C ALA A 121 9.34 -12.97 51.17
N LEU A 122 8.53 -11.94 50.88
CA LEU A 122 8.96 -10.69 50.24
C LEU A 122 10.04 -9.93 51.03
N PRO A 123 9.89 -9.67 52.35
CA PRO A 123 10.95 -9.12 53.18
C PRO A 123 12.28 -9.89 53.10
N VAL A 124 12.23 -11.23 53.13
CA VAL A 124 13.41 -12.09 53.05
C VAL A 124 14.05 -12.04 51.65
N MET A 125 13.25 -11.93 50.59
CA MET A 125 13.75 -11.75 49.21
C MET A 125 14.41 -10.38 49.03
N LEU A 126 13.87 -9.32 49.63
CA LEU A 126 14.48 -7.98 49.62
C LEU A 126 15.78 -7.92 50.44
N GLU A 127 15.82 -8.60 51.59
CA GLU A 127 17.04 -8.76 52.39
C GLU A 127 18.10 -9.55 51.61
N ARG A 128 17.70 -10.61 50.90
CA ARG A 128 18.57 -11.36 49.99
C ARG A 128 19.06 -10.51 48.81
N LEU A 129 18.21 -9.69 48.19
CA LEU A 129 18.60 -8.76 47.10
C LEU A 129 19.69 -7.79 47.53
N SER A 130 19.66 -7.32 48.79
CA SER A 130 20.73 -6.50 49.36
C SER A 130 22.08 -7.23 49.51
N SER A 131 22.07 -8.57 49.46
CA SER A 131 23.22 -9.45 49.68
C SER A 131 23.73 -10.17 48.42
N ILE A 132 23.04 -10.07 47.28
CA ILE A 132 23.30 -10.90 46.09
C ILE A 132 24.04 -10.11 45.02
N ASN A 133 25.27 -10.56 44.73
CA ASN A 133 26.23 -9.93 43.82
C ASN A 133 26.16 -10.42 42.36
N GLN A 134 25.25 -11.33 42.01
CA GLN A 134 25.09 -11.90 40.66
C GLN A 134 23.96 -12.94 40.70
N GLN A 135 22.82 -12.71 40.02
CA GLN A 135 21.96 -13.70 39.30
C GLN A 135 20.49 -13.24 39.13
N ASN A 136 19.90 -13.72 38.02
CA ASN A 136 18.60 -13.38 37.44
C ASN A 136 17.40 -13.64 38.37
N PHE A 137 16.48 -12.67 38.48
CA PHE A 137 15.17 -12.84 39.11
C PHE A 137 14.03 -12.32 38.23
N THR A 138 13.01 -13.16 38.03
CA THR A 138 11.68 -12.80 37.54
C THR A 138 10.76 -12.60 38.74
N ILE A 139 10.42 -11.35 39.06
CA ILE A 139 9.49 -11.03 40.16
C ILE A 139 8.07 -10.99 39.59
N GLY A 140 7.23 -11.96 39.99
CA GLY A 140 5.78 -11.92 39.74
C GLY A 140 5.12 -10.74 40.48
N LYS A 141 3.93 -10.32 40.05
CA LYS A 141 3.21 -9.11 40.50
C LYS A 141 2.46 -9.28 41.85
N PRO A 142 3.02 -8.90 43.03
CA PRO A 142 2.20 -8.35 44.12
C PRO A 142 2.59 -6.89 44.36
N LEU A 143 2.08 -6.01 43.51
CA LEU A 143 2.38 -4.56 43.52
C LEU A 143 1.99 -3.86 44.84
N PHE A 144 0.87 -4.24 45.45
CA PHE A 144 0.39 -3.62 46.70
C PHE A 144 1.27 -3.84 47.92
N VAL A 145 2.10 -4.89 47.94
CA VAL A 145 2.98 -5.18 49.08
C VAL A 145 4.28 -4.37 48.98
N LEU A 146 4.81 -4.20 47.76
CA LEU A 146 6.08 -3.51 47.48
C LEU A 146 6.01 -1.98 47.68
N ILE A 147 4.80 -1.41 47.75
CA ILE A 147 4.55 0.02 48.00
C ILE A 147 4.60 0.34 49.51
N LYS A 148 4.61 -0.67 50.40
CA LYS A 148 4.66 -0.43 51.86
C LYS A 148 5.97 0.25 52.26
N PRO A 149 5.93 1.44 52.89
CA PRO A 149 7.13 2.21 53.28
C PRO A 149 8.14 1.41 54.12
N GLN A 150 7.65 0.43 54.89
CA GLN A 150 8.44 -0.38 55.80
C GLN A 150 9.45 -1.31 55.09
N LEU A 151 9.26 -1.61 53.80
CA LEU A 151 10.10 -2.54 53.04
C LEU A 151 11.32 -1.90 52.36
N LYS A 152 11.42 -0.56 52.33
CA LYS A 152 12.51 0.21 51.68
C LYS A 152 12.89 -0.26 50.26
N THR A 153 11.94 -0.86 49.55
CA THR A 153 12.15 -1.56 48.28
C THR A 153 12.86 -0.71 47.22
N ILE A 154 12.39 0.52 46.98
CA ILE A 154 12.99 1.42 45.99
C ILE A 154 14.42 1.83 46.38
N SER A 155 14.68 2.07 47.67
CA SER A 155 16.02 2.43 48.16
C SER A 155 17.03 1.29 47.90
N THR A 156 16.64 0.04 48.17
CA THR A 156 17.47 -1.14 47.88
C THR A 156 17.68 -1.33 46.39
N MET A 157 16.63 -1.21 45.57
CA MET A 157 16.73 -1.35 44.11
C MET A 157 17.57 -0.24 43.48
N LEU A 158 17.51 1.00 43.99
CA LEU A 158 18.39 2.11 43.58
C LEU A 158 19.86 1.82 43.88
N GLN A 159 20.17 1.25 45.04
CA GLN A 159 21.54 0.86 45.37
C GLN A 159 22.06 -0.21 44.42
N THR A 160 21.23 -1.22 44.12
CA THR A 160 21.53 -2.26 43.13
C THR A 160 21.72 -1.67 41.74
N LEU A 161 20.86 -0.74 41.31
CA LEU A 161 20.97 -0.06 40.02
C LEU A 161 22.27 0.74 39.93
N ASN A 162 22.62 1.51 40.96
CA ASN A 162 23.87 2.26 41.01
C ASN A 162 25.09 1.36 40.93
N MET A 163 25.03 0.17 41.54
CA MET A 163 26.09 -0.83 41.44
C MET A 163 26.18 -1.45 40.05
N MET A 164 25.03 -1.80 39.43
CA MET A 164 24.96 -2.33 38.08
C MET A 164 25.49 -1.33 37.04
N LEU A 165 25.18 -0.05 37.17
CA LEU A 165 25.70 1.02 36.31
C LEU A 165 27.21 1.23 36.49
N LYS A 166 27.75 1.08 37.70
CA LYS A 166 29.21 1.14 37.95
C LYS A 166 29.96 -0.06 37.39
N ILE A 167 29.39 -1.26 37.53
CA ILE A 167 30.03 -2.53 37.14
C ILE A 167 29.78 -2.85 35.66
N GLN A 168 28.80 -2.19 35.02
CA GLN A 168 28.39 -2.44 33.63
C GLN A 168 27.98 -3.90 33.42
N VAL A 169 27.06 -4.35 34.28
CA VAL A 169 26.48 -5.72 34.25
C VAL A 169 25.62 -5.89 32.99
N ASP A 170 25.07 -7.08 32.74
CA ASP A 170 24.16 -7.34 31.62
C ASP A 170 23.07 -6.24 31.49
N VAL A 171 22.92 -5.70 30.28
CA VAL A 171 22.00 -4.61 29.93
C VAL A 171 20.56 -5.06 30.17
N SER A 172 20.24 -6.30 29.82
CA SER A 172 18.88 -6.83 29.95
C SER A 172 18.42 -6.89 31.41
N LEU A 173 19.34 -7.22 32.33
CA LEU A 173 19.05 -7.22 33.77
C LEU A 173 18.87 -5.80 34.30
N THR A 174 19.67 -4.86 33.82
CA THR A 174 19.57 -3.45 34.22
C THR A 174 18.25 -2.84 33.73
N GLU A 175 17.85 -3.12 32.48
CA GLU A 175 16.56 -2.69 31.92
C GLU A 175 15.37 -3.30 32.67
N ASN A 176 15.42 -4.60 32.98
CA ASN A 176 14.38 -5.27 33.76
C ASN A 176 14.24 -4.67 35.16
N LEU A 177 15.35 -4.36 35.83
CA LEU A 177 15.33 -3.71 37.14
C LEU A 177 14.66 -2.33 37.06
N ILE A 178 15.04 -1.52 36.08
CA ILE A 178 14.45 -0.18 35.86
C ILE A 178 12.96 -0.29 35.56
N SER A 179 12.55 -1.24 34.72
CA SER A 179 11.14 -1.47 34.40
C SER A 179 10.32 -1.80 35.64
N ILE A 180 10.82 -2.71 36.50
CA ILE A 180 10.13 -3.05 37.76
C ILE A 180 10.02 -1.80 38.66
N MET A 181 11.08 -1.01 38.77
CA MET A 181 11.06 0.23 39.56
C MET A 181 10.04 1.23 39.03
N GLN A 182 9.95 1.42 37.70
CA GLN A 182 8.96 2.31 37.09
C GLN A 182 7.53 1.88 37.40
N VAL A 183 7.20 0.57 37.32
CA VAL A 183 5.86 0.08 37.65
C VAL A 183 5.54 0.31 39.13
N ILE A 184 6.48 0.06 40.04
CA ILE A 184 6.27 0.32 41.48
C ILE A 184 6.05 1.82 41.73
N LEU A 185 6.85 2.69 41.11
CA LEU A 185 6.76 4.14 41.30
C LEU A 185 5.48 4.74 40.70
N SER A 186 5.03 4.24 39.54
CA SER A 186 3.75 4.62 38.92
C SER A 186 2.55 4.14 39.74
N GLU A 187 2.62 2.97 40.36
CA GLU A 187 1.52 2.50 41.22
C GLU A 187 1.53 3.21 42.58
N ALA A 188 2.70 3.59 43.07
CA ALA A 188 2.83 4.44 44.26
C ALA A 188 2.25 5.84 44.01
N SER A 189 2.44 6.43 42.82
CA SER A 189 1.93 7.77 42.49
C SER A 189 0.40 7.88 42.52
N LYS A 190 -0.31 6.73 42.42
CA LYS A 190 -1.77 6.65 42.53
C LYS A 190 -2.30 6.56 43.97
N GLN A 191 -1.42 6.39 44.96
CA GLN A 191 -1.81 6.33 46.37
C GLN A 191 -2.17 7.73 46.92
N PRO A 192 -2.91 7.82 48.04
CA PRO A 192 -3.18 9.10 48.70
C PRO A 192 -1.88 9.88 49.01
N GLN A 193 -1.94 11.20 48.91
CA GLN A 193 -0.77 12.09 48.96
C GLN A 193 0.07 11.92 50.24
N ASP A 194 -0.57 11.67 51.39
CA ASP A 194 0.12 11.44 52.66
C ASP A 194 1.01 10.18 52.62
N VAL A 195 0.49 9.10 52.03
CA VAL A 195 1.19 7.81 51.87
C VAL A 195 2.30 7.93 50.81
N TYR A 196 2.02 8.66 49.74
CA TYR A 196 3.00 8.90 48.69
C TYR A 196 4.18 9.75 49.17
N ASN A 197 3.94 10.77 49.99
CA ASN A 197 5.00 11.62 50.54
C ASN A 197 5.93 10.82 51.47
N GLU A 198 5.36 9.93 52.30
CA GLU A 198 6.15 9.01 53.14
C GLU A 198 7.00 8.07 52.27
N PHE A 199 6.43 7.52 51.19
CA PHE A 199 7.14 6.67 50.25
C PHE A 199 8.24 7.41 49.45
N SER A 200 7.96 8.63 48.97
CA SER A 200 8.90 9.47 48.21
C SER A 200 10.13 9.85 49.04
N SER A 201 9.96 10.06 50.35
CA SER A 201 11.07 10.33 51.27
C SER A 201 12.10 9.19 51.33
N LEU A 202 11.69 7.97 50.94
CA LEU A 202 12.53 6.78 50.91
C LEU A 202 13.13 6.52 49.51
N CYS A 203 12.72 7.27 48.48
CA CYS A 203 13.12 7.10 47.07
C CYS A 203 14.44 7.80 46.74
N GLY A 204 15.50 7.46 47.46
CA GLY A 204 16.86 7.97 47.23
C GLY A 204 17.04 9.46 47.54
N ASP A 205 18.30 9.86 47.70
CA ASP A 205 18.71 11.23 48.01
C ASP A 205 19.11 12.01 46.73
N ARG A 206 19.42 13.29 46.91
CA ARG A 206 19.87 14.18 45.83
C ARG A 206 21.16 13.69 45.15
N GLU A 207 22.10 13.13 45.92
CA GLU A 207 23.39 12.66 45.40
C GLU A 207 23.20 11.47 44.45
N GLN A 208 22.25 10.58 44.75
CA GLN A 208 21.88 9.46 43.88
C GLN A 208 21.23 9.95 42.57
N LEU A 209 20.37 10.96 42.64
CA LEU A 209 19.78 11.57 41.44
C LEU A 209 20.87 12.19 40.54
N GLU A 210 21.79 12.95 41.13
CA GLU A 210 22.93 13.54 40.41
C GLU A 210 23.86 12.46 39.84
N PHE A 211 24.06 11.35 40.54
CA PHE A 211 24.79 10.20 40.03
C PHE A 211 24.13 9.61 38.77
N LEU A 212 22.81 9.38 38.79
CA LEU A 212 22.07 8.87 37.62
C LEU A 212 22.15 9.85 36.43
N LEU A 213 22.01 11.16 36.67
CA LEU A 213 22.17 12.20 35.64
C LEU A 213 23.58 12.22 35.05
N ASN A 214 24.61 12.01 35.85
CA ASN A 214 25.99 11.94 35.37
C ASN A 214 26.27 10.66 34.56
N ASN A 215 25.57 9.56 34.83
CA ASN A 215 25.71 8.31 34.07
C ASN A 215 25.18 8.39 32.63
N ILE A 216 24.39 9.43 32.29
CA ILE A 216 24.03 9.75 30.90
C ILE A 216 25.28 9.94 30.03
N LYS A 217 26.39 10.41 30.62
CA LYS A 217 27.66 10.62 29.93
C LYS A 217 28.47 9.32 29.75
N SER A 218 28.08 8.23 30.40
CA SER A 218 28.82 6.97 30.33
C SER A 218 28.66 6.30 28.96
N ASN A 219 29.73 5.72 28.43
CA ASN A 219 29.69 4.96 27.17
C ASN A 219 28.75 3.75 27.24
N TYR A 220 28.56 3.19 28.43
CA TYR A 220 27.67 2.07 28.66
C TYR A 220 26.20 2.46 28.42
N VAL A 221 25.71 3.53 29.03
CA VAL A 221 24.34 4.02 28.81
C VAL A 221 24.17 4.56 27.38
N ARG A 222 25.18 5.24 26.82
CA ARG A 222 25.16 5.73 25.43
C ARG A 222 25.13 4.61 24.39
N GLY A 223 25.69 3.44 24.71
CA GLY A 223 25.74 2.29 23.81
C GLY A 223 24.39 1.60 23.59
N TYR A 224 23.40 1.84 24.45
CA TYR A 224 22.11 1.16 24.43
C TYR A 224 20.95 2.16 24.55
N SER A 225 20.24 2.40 23.44
CA SER A 225 19.14 3.38 23.36
C SER A 225 17.98 3.06 24.31
N ASN A 226 17.65 1.78 24.48
CA ASN A 226 16.54 1.32 25.32
C ASN A 226 16.85 1.55 26.81
N LEU A 227 18.06 1.20 27.25
CA LEU A 227 18.55 1.50 28.59
C LEU A 227 18.53 3.00 28.89
N MET A 228 18.95 3.84 27.94
CA MET A 228 18.90 5.30 28.08
C MET A 228 17.46 5.80 28.25
N GLN A 229 16.53 5.33 27.41
CA GLN A 229 15.11 5.70 27.52
C GLN A 229 14.50 5.23 28.84
N ALA A 230 14.79 4.00 29.27
CA ALA A 230 14.31 3.45 30.54
C ALA A 230 14.84 4.27 31.74
N LEU A 231 16.13 4.61 31.72
CA LEU A 231 16.74 5.44 32.77
C LEU A 231 16.12 6.84 32.81
N MET A 232 15.92 7.48 31.65
CA MET A 232 15.31 8.81 31.57
C MET A 232 13.85 8.80 32.01
N GLY A 233 13.10 7.72 31.72
CA GLY A 233 11.74 7.55 32.22
C GLY A 233 11.65 7.35 33.73
N LEU A 234 12.70 6.82 34.38
CA LEU A 234 12.74 6.60 35.82
C LEU A 234 13.00 7.90 36.62
N ILE A 235 13.83 8.80 36.08
CA ILE A 235 14.31 10.01 36.77
C ILE A 235 13.17 10.93 37.29
N PRO A 236 12.12 11.25 36.51
CA PRO A 236 10.99 12.03 37.01
C PRO A 236 10.37 11.46 38.29
N PHE A 237 10.12 10.14 38.31
CA PHE A 237 9.50 9.46 39.44
C PHE A 237 10.34 9.51 40.72
N LEU A 238 11.66 9.48 40.59
CA LEU A 238 12.57 9.60 41.73
C LEU A 238 12.61 11.03 42.31
N SER A 239 12.24 12.01 41.48
CA SER A 239 12.17 13.42 41.89
C SER A 239 10.80 13.83 42.45
N PHE A 240 9.72 13.14 42.07
CA PHE A 240 8.36 13.47 42.52
C PHE A 240 8.22 13.44 44.05
N GLY A 241 7.47 14.40 44.60
CA GLY A 241 7.25 14.55 46.04
C GLY A 241 8.36 15.32 46.79
N ASP A 242 9.54 15.53 46.19
CA ASP A 242 10.63 16.30 46.80
C ASP A 242 11.02 17.51 45.95
N GLU A 243 10.73 18.70 46.46
CA GLU A 243 11.00 19.97 45.78
C GLU A 243 12.49 20.21 45.51
N THR A 244 13.38 19.72 46.38
CA THR A 244 14.81 19.87 46.21
C THR A 244 15.32 19.04 45.03
N LYS A 245 14.85 17.79 44.91
CA LYS A 245 15.17 16.89 43.79
C LYS A 245 14.60 17.41 42.46
N MET A 246 13.34 17.86 42.46
CA MET A 246 12.73 18.47 41.27
C MET A 246 13.48 19.72 40.80
N LYS A 247 13.90 20.58 41.74
CA LYS A 247 14.67 21.79 41.41
C LYS A 247 16.04 21.45 40.83
N SER A 248 16.77 20.49 41.41
CA SER A 248 18.07 20.04 40.89
C SER A 248 17.96 19.43 39.49
N LEU A 249 16.89 18.67 39.20
CA LEU A 249 16.61 18.15 37.87
C LEU A 249 16.43 19.28 36.84
N ILE A 250 15.62 20.29 37.19
CA ILE A 250 15.36 21.45 36.33
C ILE A 250 16.64 22.26 36.10
N GLU A 251 17.40 22.56 37.15
CA GLU A 251 18.66 23.32 37.06
C GLU A 251 19.69 22.63 36.15
N TYR A 252 19.81 21.29 36.26
CA TYR A 252 20.69 20.50 35.41
C TYR A 252 20.39 20.70 33.92
N PHE A 253 19.13 20.53 33.51
CA PHE A 253 18.74 20.65 32.10
C PHE A 253 18.59 22.10 31.61
N THR A 254 18.29 23.05 32.49
CA THR A 254 18.16 24.47 32.14
C THR A 254 19.46 25.04 31.56
N THR A 255 20.61 24.50 31.97
CA THR A 255 21.94 24.91 31.48
C THR A 255 22.16 24.53 30.01
N PHE A 256 21.46 23.51 29.50
CA PHE A 256 21.54 23.07 28.11
C PHE A 256 20.44 23.71 27.23
N ILE A 257 19.32 24.11 27.84
CA ILE A 257 18.18 24.74 27.16
C ILE A 257 18.39 26.26 26.98
N SER A 258 19.41 26.85 27.60
CA SER A 258 19.59 28.30 27.65
C SER A 258 19.87 29.00 26.31
N ASN A 259 20.27 28.30 25.24
CA ASN A 259 20.50 28.95 23.95
C ASN A 259 20.32 28.03 22.73
N PHE A 260 19.08 27.87 22.26
CA PHE A 260 18.77 27.16 21.00
C PHE A 260 19.51 27.74 19.78
N ASP A 261 19.77 29.05 19.73
CA ASP A 261 20.48 29.67 18.61
C ASP A 261 21.98 29.35 18.58
N GLU A 262 22.59 29.02 19.72
CA GLU A 262 23.98 28.52 19.77
C GLU A 262 24.08 27.09 19.23
N ILE A 263 23.04 26.28 19.44
CA ILE A 263 22.97 24.91 18.94
C ILE A 263 22.86 24.89 17.40
N ASP A 264 22.18 25.86 16.82
CA ASP A 264 22.06 26.01 15.37
C ASP A 264 23.39 26.48 14.70
N LYS A 265 24.28 27.16 15.43
CA LYS A 265 25.48 27.84 14.89
C LYS A 265 26.77 26.99 14.85
N THR A 266 26.68 25.67 14.99
CA THR A 266 27.79 24.68 14.82
C THR A 266 28.84 24.58 15.94
N THR A 267 28.70 25.26 17.07
CA THR A 267 29.60 25.10 18.25
C THR A 267 29.15 24.00 19.22
N THR A 268 28.17 23.18 18.83
CA THR A 268 27.55 22.19 19.73
C THR A 268 28.38 20.93 19.79
N THR A 269 28.72 20.49 21.00
CA THR A 269 29.29 19.16 21.19
C THR A 269 28.19 18.11 21.02
N ASN A 270 28.52 16.91 20.55
CA ASN A 270 27.55 15.79 20.51
C ASN A 270 26.93 15.50 21.90
N GLU A 271 27.54 15.99 22.98
CA GLU A 271 27.05 15.86 24.34
C GLU A 271 25.86 16.77 24.65
N ASP A 272 25.83 18.01 24.15
CA ASP A 272 24.72 18.94 24.41
C ASP A 272 23.43 18.47 23.72
N ILE A 273 23.55 17.91 22.51
CA ILE A 273 22.43 17.29 21.78
C ILE A 273 21.89 16.08 22.55
N LEU A 274 22.78 15.25 23.12
CA LEU A 274 22.38 14.10 23.94
C LEU A 274 21.60 14.53 25.18
N HIS A 275 22.03 15.61 25.85
CA HIS A 275 21.32 16.14 27.01
C HIS A 275 19.93 16.70 26.65
N LEU A 276 19.79 17.32 25.49
CA LEU A 276 18.48 17.75 24.96
C LEU A 276 17.57 16.58 24.60
N GLU A 277 18.12 15.53 24.00
CA GLU A 277 17.36 14.30 23.71
C GLU A 277 16.85 13.67 25.01
N CYS A 278 17.73 13.54 26.01
CA CYS A 278 17.36 13.04 27.34
C CYS A 278 16.26 13.89 27.98
N PHE A 279 16.36 15.22 27.88
CA PHE A 279 15.33 16.12 28.39
C PHE A 279 13.99 15.95 27.68
N CYS A 280 13.99 15.75 26.36
CA CYS A 280 12.77 15.49 25.61
C CYS A 280 12.08 14.19 26.06
N VAL A 281 12.85 13.14 26.37
CA VAL A 281 12.31 11.87 26.90
C VAL A 281 11.69 12.09 28.29
N ILE A 282 12.38 12.82 29.17
CA ILE A 282 11.90 13.17 30.52
C ILE A 282 10.58 13.93 30.44
N VAL A 283 10.53 15.00 29.64
CA VAL A 283 9.37 15.89 29.52
C VAL A 283 8.15 15.18 28.91
N ASN A 284 8.37 14.29 27.94
CA ASN A 284 7.29 13.51 27.34
C ASN A 284 6.82 12.33 28.23
N GLY A 285 7.65 11.90 29.19
CA GLY A 285 7.33 10.84 30.16
C GLY A 285 6.73 11.33 31.47
N ILE A 286 6.51 12.63 31.66
CA ILE A 286 5.89 13.16 32.90
C ILE A 286 4.43 12.68 32.98
N GLU A 287 4.11 11.88 33.99
CA GLU A 287 2.75 11.38 34.25
C GLU A 287 1.71 12.51 34.41
N ILE A 288 0.45 12.14 34.18
CA ILE A 288 -0.72 12.98 34.39
C ILE A 288 -1.17 12.79 35.85
N GLY A 289 -0.91 13.77 36.70
CA GLY A 289 -1.23 13.74 38.13
C GLY A 289 -0.69 14.97 38.84
N GLU A 290 -0.98 15.14 40.14
CA GLU A 290 -0.62 16.35 40.89
C GLU A 290 0.90 16.63 40.90
N ASN A 291 1.72 15.59 41.08
CA ASN A 291 3.18 15.72 41.05
C ASN A 291 3.71 16.10 39.66
N GLY A 292 3.11 15.54 38.61
CA GLY A 292 3.45 15.88 37.23
C GLY A 292 3.08 17.33 36.89
N THR A 293 1.92 17.80 37.36
CA THR A 293 1.50 19.20 37.23
C THR A 293 2.45 20.12 37.98
N ARG A 294 2.81 19.80 39.23
CA ARG A 294 3.79 20.57 40.01
C ARG A 294 5.15 20.67 39.32
N LEU A 295 5.65 19.57 38.74
CA LEU A 295 6.91 19.60 37.98
C LEU A 295 6.82 20.50 36.74
N ARG A 296 5.69 20.45 36.01
CA ARG A 296 5.43 21.34 34.87
C ARG A 296 5.33 22.81 35.29
N ASP A 297 4.67 23.12 36.41
CA ASP A 297 4.62 24.48 36.98
C ASP A 297 6.02 25.02 37.32
N MET A 298 6.88 24.17 37.92
CA MET A 298 8.27 24.52 38.22
C MET A 298 9.10 24.73 36.94
N MET A 299 8.92 23.89 35.91
CA MET A 299 9.57 24.05 34.60
C MET A 299 9.08 25.30 33.85
N SER A 300 7.82 25.67 34.01
CA SER A 300 7.29 26.92 33.48
C SER A 300 7.90 28.13 34.22
N SER A 301 8.05 28.04 35.54
CA SER A 301 8.62 29.10 36.37
C SER A 301 10.13 29.30 36.16
N SER A 302 10.85 28.27 35.69
CA SER A 302 12.27 28.38 35.33
C SER A 302 12.51 29.01 33.94
N GLY A 303 11.43 29.31 33.20
CA GLY A 303 11.49 30.00 31.91
C GLY A 303 11.79 29.08 30.71
N ILE A 304 11.73 27.75 30.88
CA ILE A 304 11.95 26.79 29.78
C ILE A 304 10.89 26.97 28.69
N VAL A 305 9.62 27.10 29.09
CA VAL A 305 8.48 27.28 28.17
C VAL A 305 8.63 28.57 27.37
N GLN A 306 8.92 29.70 28.04
CA GLN A 306 9.11 31.00 27.39
C GLN A 306 10.26 30.96 26.38
N LYS A 307 11.41 30.38 26.73
CA LYS A 307 12.56 30.26 25.82
C LYS A 307 12.24 29.44 24.57
N SER A 308 11.50 28.34 24.70
CA SER A 308 11.09 27.52 23.55
C SER A 308 10.09 28.26 22.66
N ILE A 309 9.17 29.04 23.23
CA ILE A 309 8.24 29.90 22.48
C ILE A 309 8.99 31.03 21.77
N GLU A 310 9.89 31.72 22.47
CA GLU A 310 10.71 32.81 21.90
C GLU A 310 11.55 32.32 20.73
N TYR A 311 12.18 31.15 20.83
CA TYR A 311 12.93 30.55 19.74
C TYR A 311 12.07 30.31 18.50
N LEU A 312 10.86 29.75 18.67
CA LEU A 312 9.93 29.52 17.55
C LEU A 312 9.54 30.85 16.88
N LEU A 313 9.19 31.86 17.67
CA LEU A 313 8.68 33.13 17.13
C LEU A 313 9.79 33.99 16.49
N GLN A 314 10.98 34.06 17.08
CA GLN A 314 12.09 34.86 16.57
C GLN A 314 12.69 34.29 15.27
N ASN A 315 12.72 32.96 15.16
CA ASN A 315 13.32 32.29 14.00
C ASN A 315 12.30 31.93 12.90
N SER A 316 10.99 31.99 13.19
CA SER A 316 9.96 31.77 12.17
C SER A 316 9.89 32.92 11.15
N PRO A 317 9.86 32.63 9.83
CA PRO A 317 9.58 33.63 8.81
C PRO A 317 8.17 34.22 8.96
N GLN A 318 7.96 35.41 8.39
CA GLN A 318 6.61 35.98 8.33
C GLN A 318 5.68 35.10 7.47
N ILE A 319 4.53 34.74 8.03
CA ILE A 319 3.52 33.94 7.35
C ILE A 319 2.84 34.79 6.27
N THR A 320 3.16 34.53 5.01
CA THR A 320 2.52 35.20 3.86
C THR A 320 1.33 34.41 3.33
N THR A 321 1.35 33.08 3.50
CA THR A 321 0.27 32.16 3.11
C THR A 321 0.36 30.88 3.95
N TYR A 322 -0.76 30.16 4.10
CA TYR A 322 -0.79 28.83 4.74
C TYR A 322 -0.67 27.67 3.74
N LEU A 323 -0.46 27.97 2.46
CA LEU A 323 -0.26 26.97 1.40
C LEU A 323 1.24 26.71 1.21
N ASN A 324 1.63 25.57 0.63
CA ASN A 324 3.05 25.19 0.47
C ASN A 324 3.79 25.93 -0.67
N SER A 325 3.23 27.04 -1.16
CA SER A 325 3.79 27.80 -2.30
C SER A 325 5.06 28.59 -1.96
N ASP A 326 5.35 28.81 -0.69
CA ASP A 326 6.44 29.61 -0.12
C ASP A 326 7.45 28.74 0.66
N TYR A 327 7.58 27.46 0.27
CA TYR A 327 8.52 26.50 0.86
C TYR A 327 9.96 27.05 0.95
N ASP A 328 10.42 27.73 -0.09
CA ASP A 328 11.79 28.26 -0.16
C ASP A 328 12.11 29.29 0.95
N LEU A 329 11.10 30.00 1.48
CA LEU A 329 11.28 30.94 2.59
C LEU A 329 11.35 30.23 3.95
N TRP A 330 10.76 29.03 4.06
CA TRP A 330 10.67 28.27 5.30
C TRP A 330 11.76 27.20 5.44
N LYS A 331 12.40 26.82 4.33
CA LYS A 331 13.42 25.77 4.28
C LYS A 331 14.54 25.99 5.30
N ASP A 332 15.11 27.19 5.37
CA ASP A 332 16.20 27.52 6.29
C ASP A 332 15.80 27.41 7.78
N PHE A 333 14.52 27.61 8.09
CA PHE A 333 14.00 27.43 9.45
C PHE A 333 13.73 25.95 9.75
N ILE A 334 13.15 25.21 8.80
CA ILE A 334 12.84 23.78 8.92
C ILE A 334 14.11 22.93 9.07
N ASP A 335 15.22 23.34 8.45
CA ASP A 335 16.50 22.63 8.48
C ASP A 335 17.32 22.91 9.75
N ARG A 336 16.82 23.74 10.68
CA ARG A 336 17.51 24.02 11.96
C ARG A 336 17.48 22.83 12.90
N LYS A 337 18.62 22.53 13.50
CA LYS A 337 18.82 21.37 14.38
C LYS A 337 18.02 21.48 15.68
N SER A 338 17.80 22.70 16.18
CA SER A 338 17.13 22.92 17.46
C SER A 338 15.61 22.85 17.39
N LEU A 339 15.03 23.04 16.20
CA LEU A 339 13.59 23.10 15.99
C LEU A 339 12.85 21.82 16.42
N PRO A 340 13.29 20.60 16.08
CA PRO A 340 12.65 19.36 16.55
C PRO A 340 12.60 19.25 18.08
N TYR A 341 13.65 19.69 18.78
CA TYR A 341 13.73 19.64 20.24
C TYR A 341 12.80 20.67 20.88
N ALA A 342 12.74 21.89 20.34
CA ALA A 342 11.82 22.91 20.83
C ALA A 342 10.36 22.45 20.72
N LEU A 343 9.97 21.83 19.60
CA LEU A 343 8.64 21.28 19.41
C LEU A 343 8.35 20.15 20.41
N ARG A 344 9.25 19.16 20.54
CA ARG A 344 9.08 18.02 21.47
C ARG A 344 9.01 18.42 22.94
N ILE A 345 9.77 19.45 23.35
CA ILE A 345 9.71 20.01 24.71
C ILE A 345 8.33 20.62 24.96
N LEU A 346 7.86 21.47 24.05
CA LEU A 346 6.54 22.09 24.18
C LEU A 346 5.41 21.04 24.19
N THR A 347 5.54 19.97 23.37
CA THR A 347 4.56 18.88 23.31
C THR A 347 4.42 18.15 24.64
N GLY A 348 5.53 17.80 25.31
CA GLY A 348 5.44 17.10 26.59
C GLY A 348 5.00 17.98 27.76
N LEU A 349 5.39 19.27 27.76
CA LEU A 349 5.00 20.23 28.81
C LEU A 349 3.53 20.64 28.74
N CYS A 350 2.93 20.71 27.55
CA CYS A 350 1.54 21.13 27.42
C CYS A 350 0.53 20.02 27.78
N LYS A 351 0.91 18.74 27.68
CA LYS A 351 0.03 17.59 27.97
C LYS A 351 -0.65 17.74 29.33
N SER A 352 -1.98 17.86 29.31
CA SER A 352 -2.84 17.98 30.50
C SER A 352 -2.54 19.19 31.40
N HIS A 353 -1.91 20.26 30.88
CA HIS A 353 -1.59 21.47 31.64
C HIS A 353 -2.17 22.73 31.00
N GLU A 354 -3.18 23.33 31.63
CA GLU A 354 -3.96 24.44 31.05
C GLU A 354 -3.11 25.71 30.84
N VAL A 355 -2.34 26.15 31.85
CA VAL A 355 -1.57 27.40 31.79
C VAL A 355 -0.52 27.40 30.68
N ILE A 356 0.25 26.32 30.55
CA ILE A 356 1.27 26.16 29.50
C ILE A 356 0.61 26.07 28.12
N SER A 357 -0.52 25.35 28.02
CA SER A 357 -1.28 25.25 26.76
C SER A 357 -1.79 26.60 26.29
N ASP A 358 -2.31 27.43 27.21
CA ASP A 358 -2.74 28.80 26.92
C ASP A 358 -1.55 29.67 26.46
N LEU A 359 -0.40 29.58 27.14
CA LEU A 359 0.80 30.34 26.77
C LEU A 359 1.27 30.05 25.33
N ILE A 360 1.29 28.76 24.95
CA ILE A 360 1.66 28.34 23.59
C ILE A 360 0.57 28.76 22.60
N GLY A 361 -0.69 28.60 23.00
CA GLY A 361 -1.86 28.89 22.17
C GLY A 361 -2.01 30.37 21.78
N GLU A 362 -1.56 31.30 22.62
CA GLU A 362 -1.67 32.74 22.35
C GLU A 362 -0.84 33.20 21.13
N SER A 363 0.33 32.60 20.91
CA SER A 363 1.30 33.12 19.92
C SER A 363 1.77 32.10 18.89
N CYS A 364 1.85 30.81 19.21
CA CYS A 364 2.50 29.82 18.35
C CYS A 364 1.56 29.15 17.34
N ILE A 365 0.23 29.19 17.53
CA ILE A 365 -0.74 28.48 16.66
C ILE A 365 -0.53 28.76 15.17
N PRO A 366 -0.36 30.02 14.71
CA PRO A 366 -0.16 30.28 13.28
C PRO A 366 1.11 29.64 12.71
N VAL A 367 2.20 29.67 13.47
CA VAL A 367 3.50 29.10 13.07
C VAL A 367 3.41 27.57 13.06
N LEU A 368 2.82 26.97 14.09
CA LEU A 368 2.61 25.52 14.16
C LEU A 368 1.69 25.02 13.04
N HIS A 369 0.59 25.75 12.79
CA HIS A 369 -0.33 25.46 11.70
C HIS A 369 0.32 25.59 10.32
N LYS A 370 1.32 26.46 10.17
CA LYS A 370 2.12 26.54 8.96
C LYS A 370 3.09 25.36 8.83
N LEU A 371 3.74 24.99 9.94
CA LEU A 371 4.69 23.87 9.98
C LEU A 371 4.04 22.51 9.68
N GLU A 372 2.81 22.25 10.17
CA GLU A 372 2.08 20.99 9.90
C GLU A 372 1.79 20.77 8.39
N GLN A 373 1.81 21.83 7.58
CA GLN A 373 1.51 21.70 6.14
C GLN A 373 2.72 21.17 5.35
N PHE A 374 3.92 21.14 5.93
CA PHE A 374 5.13 20.70 5.25
C PHE A 374 5.39 19.20 5.42
N SER A 375 5.55 18.49 4.30
CA SER A 375 5.96 17.09 4.25
C SER A 375 7.48 16.99 4.08
N SER A 376 8.26 17.34 5.11
CA SER A 376 9.73 17.31 5.06
C SER A 376 10.34 16.07 5.72
N GLY A 377 11.54 15.66 5.27
CA GLY A 377 12.26 14.46 5.74
C GLY A 377 12.74 14.51 7.20
N ASN A 378 12.76 15.68 7.84
CA ASN A 378 13.13 15.84 9.26
C ASN A 378 11.94 15.65 10.22
N LEU A 379 10.78 15.18 9.72
CA LEU A 379 9.55 14.95 10.50
C LEU A 379 9.01 16.18 11.25
N VAL A 380 9.47 17.40 10.93
CA VAL A 380 9.06 18.64 11.61
C VAL A 380 7.55 18.89 11.48
N GLY A 381 6.95 18.54 10.33
CA GLY A 381 5.50 18.64 10.14
C GLY A 381 4.72 17.74 11.10
N VAL A 382 5.18 16.51 11.32
CA VAL A 382 4.59 15.56 12.27
C VAL A 382 4.75 16.07 13.70
N LEU A 383 5.93 16.58 14.07
CA LEU A 383 6.15 17.14 15.41
C LEU A 383 5.27 18.37 15.69
N ALA A 384 5.02 19.20 14.69
CA ALA A 384 4.11 20.34 14.79
C ALA A 384 2.64 19.88 14.91
N GLU A 385 2.26 18.84 14.18
CA GLU A 385 0.95 18.20 14.31
C GLU A 385 0.75 17.60 15.70
N ASP A 386 1.72 16.83 16.20
CA ASP A 386 1.71 16.23 17.55
C ASP A 386 1.52 17.29 18.64
N LEU A 387 2.19 18.44 18.51
CA LEU A 387 2.02 19.57 19.42
C LEU A 387 0.59 20.14 19.35
N LEU A 388 0.04 20.32 18.15
CA LEU A 388 -1.33 20.82 17.98
C LEU A 388 -2.38 19.83 18.49
N VAL A 389 -2.12 18.52 18.38
CA VAL A 389 -2.96 17.46 18.98
C VAL A 389 -2.90 17.53 20.49
N ALA A 390 -1.70 17.57 21.08
CA ALA A 390 -1.53 17.67 22.53
C ALA A 390 -2.20 18.93 23.10
N LEU A 391 -2.10 20.07 22.41
CA LEU A 391 -2.78 21.32 22.78
C LEU A 391 -4.31 21.22 22.70
N LYS A 392 -4.85 20.36 21.83
CA LYS A 392 -6.29 20.14 21.67
C LYS A 392 -6.85 19.16 22.70
N GLU A 393 -6.06 18.17 23.11
CA GLU A 393 -6.40 17.24 24.20
C GLU A 393 -6.34 17.90 25.58
N SER A 394 -5.59 19.00 25.72
CA SER A 394 -5.50 19.77 26.95
C SER A 394 -6.85 20.40 27.37
N PRO A 395 -7.08 20.65 28.68
CA PRO A 395 -8.36 21.14 29.20
C PRO A 395 -8.81 22.52 28.66
N SER A 396 -7.92 23.28 28.02
CA SER A 396 -8.21 24.63 27.54
C SER A 396 -9.11 24.64 26.31
N LYS A 397 -10.36 25.04 26.50
CA LYS A 397 -11.33 25.25 25.40
C LYS A 397 -10.94 26.39 24.47
N LYS A 398 -10.18 27.39 24.94
CA LYS A 398 -9.79 28.56 24.13
C LYS A 398 -8.82 28.17 23.02
N VAL A 399 -7.79 27.38 23.36
CA VAL A 399 -6.75 26.93 22.44
C VAL A 399 -7.34 26.01 21.38
N SER A 400 -8.14 25.01 21.80
CA SER A 400 -8.85 24.11 20.87
C SER A 400 -9.69 24.87 19.85
N THR A 401 -10.44 25.89 20.29
CA THR A 401 -11.29 26.69 19.40
C THR A 401 -10.46 27.51 18.39
N SER A 402 -9.32 28.04 18.83
CA SER A 402 -8.39 28.79 17.96
C SER A 402 -7.78 27.89 16.88
N ILE A 403 -7.34 26.68 17.25
CA ILE A 403 -6.81 25.67 16.32
C ILE A 403 -7.87 25.29 15.28
N ASP A 404 -9.10 24.96 15.72
CA ASP A 404 -10.19 24.60 14.82
C ASP A 404 -10.55 25.74 13.86
N LYS A 405 -10.49 27.00 14.33
CA LYS A 405 -10.73 28.18 13.50
C LYS A 405 -9.69 28.32 12.38
N VAL A 406 -8.39 28.19 12.71
CA VAL A 406 -7.29 28.30 11.74
C VAL A 406 -7.34 27.15 10.73
N ARG A 407 -7.51 25.89 11.18
CA ARG A 407 -7.66 24.73 10.29
C ARG A 407 -8.88 24.84 9.38
N THR A 408 -10.01 25.34 9.90
CA THR A 408 -11.23 25.58 9.09
C THR A 408 -11.02 26.67 8.05
N GLN A 409 -10.31 27.75 8.39
CA GLN A 409 -9.96 28.81 7.44
C GLN A 409 -9.11 28.27 6.28
N THR A 410 -8.05 27.53 6.58
CA THR A 410 -7.19 26.91 5.55
C THR A 410 -7.97 25.91 4.69
N ARG A 411 -8.86 25.10 5.29
CA ARG A 411 -9.74 24.19 4.54
C ARG A 411 -10.66 24.95 3.58
N ASN A 412 -11.22 26.07 4.02
CA ASN A 412 -12.07 26.92 3.19
C ASN A 412 -11.29 27.60 2.06
N GLU A 413 -10.05 28.04 2.31
CA GLU A 413 -9.17 28.61 1.29
C GLU A 413 -8.73 27.56 0.25
N LYS A 414 -8.29 26.38 0.69
CA LYS A 414 -8.01 25.23 -0.21
C LYS A 414 -9.23 24.86 -1.05
N LYS A 415 -10.43 24.84 -0.43
CA LYS A 415 -11.70 24.62 -1.14
C LYS A 415 -12.00 25.71 -2.17
N LYS A 416 -11.79 26.99 -1.84
CA LYS A 416 -11.96 28.11 -2.78
C LYS A 416 -10.99 28.04 -3.96
N LEU A 417 -9.72 27.73 -3.70
CA LEU A 417 -8.70 27.54 -4.75
C LEU A 417 -9.01 26.34 -5.63
N ALA A 418 -9.39 25.21 -5.05
CA ALA A 418 -9.84 24.03 -5.80
C ALA A 418 -11.09 24.36 -6.65
N MET A 419 -12.05 25.14 -6.11
CA MET A 419 -13.20 25.63 -6.87
C MET A 419 -12.81 26.60 -7.99
N ALA A 420 -11.82 27.46 -7.78
CA ALA A 420 -11.32 28.40 -8.79
C ALA A 420 -10.54 27.69 -9.90
N MET A 421 -9.68 26.72 -9.56
CA MET A 421 -8.99 25.84 -10.51
C MET A 421 -9.99 24.98 -11.27
N ARG A 422 -10.97 24.40 -10.58
CA ARG A 422 -12.10 23.70 -11.20
C ARG A 422 -12.88 24.61 -12.13
N LYS A 423 -13.21 25.84 -11.75
CA LYS A 423 -13.90 26.81 -12.62
C LYS A 423 -13.05 27.18 -13.85
N LYS A 424 -11.74 27.36 -13.68
CA LYS A 424 -10.79 27.64 -14.77
C LYS A 424 -10.68 26.45 -15.73
N GLN A 425 -10.51 25.23 -15.21
CA GLN A 425 -10.50 23.99 -15.98
C GLN A 425 -11.84 23.74 -16.67
N LEU A 426 -12.97 23.90 -15.97
CA LEU A 426 -14.31 23.79 -16.54
C LEU A 426 -14.55 24.82 -17.66
N SER A 427 -14.02 26.05 -17.52
CA SER A 427 -14.10 27.06 -18.57
C SER A 427 -13.21 26.74 -19.79
N GLN A 428 -12.03 26.13 -19.58
CA GLN A 428 -11.18 25.60 -20.65
C GLN A 428 -11.82 24.39 -21.34
N LEU A 429 -12.64 23.62 -20.61
CA LEU A 429 -13.43 22.48 -21.09
C LEU A 429 -14.82 22.89 -21.65
N GLY A 430 -15.11 24.19 -21.78
CA GLY A 430 -16.34 24.69 -22.40
C GLY A 430 -17.62 24.58 -21.56
N MET A 431 -17.52 24.36 -20.25
CA MET A 431 -18.66 24.23 -19.32
C MET A 431 -18.83 25.47 -18.43
N ARG A 432 -20.09 25.86 -18.13
CA ARG A 432 -20.41 26.95 -17.19
C ARG A 432 -21.20 26.43 -15.98
N THR A 433 -20.96 27.02 -14.81
CA THR A 433 -21.72 26.76 -13.57
C THR A 433 -22.69 27.92 -13.31
N ASN A 434 -23.92 27.63 -12.90
CA ASN A 434 -24.87 28.64 -12.42
C ASN A 434 -24.60 29.05 -10.96
N ASP A 435 -25.32 30.07 -10.46
CA ASP A 435 -25.15 30.64 -9.11
C ASP A 435 -25.48 29.67 -7.96
N LYS A 436 -26.04 28.49 -8.27
CA LYS A 436 -26.30 27.41 -7.32
C LYS A 436 -25.23 26.30 -7.35
N GLY A 437 -24.16 26.48 -8.12
CA GLY A 437 -23.08 25.49 -8.27
C GLY A 437 -23.43 24.28 -9.14
N GLN A 438 -24.54 24.34 -9.88
CA GLN A 438 -24.94 23.29 -10.83
C GLN A 438 -24.29 23.56 -12.19
N LEU A 439 -23.78 22.51 -12.82
CA LEU A 439 -23.16 22.56 -14.15
C LEU A 439 -24.27 22.63 -15.20
N LEU A 440 -24.27 23.70 -16.01
CA LEU A 440 -25.10 23.79 -17.21
C LEU A 440 -24.24 23.33 -18.39
N LEU A 441 -24.65 22.19 -18.98
CA LEU A 441 -24.06 21.65 -20.20
C LEU A 441 -24.42 22.56 -21.37
N ASN A 442 -23.41 22.94 -22.15
CA ASN A 442 -23.66 23.24 -23.55
C ASN A 442 -23.96 21.88 -24.20
N THR A 443 -25.20 21.70 -24.67
CA THR A 443 -25.73 20.42 -25.18
C THR A 443 -25.05 19.89 -26.44
N ASP A 444 -24.00 20.56 -26.93
CA ASP A 444 -23.30 20.19 -28.15
C ASP A 444 -22.15 19.18 -27.92
N ASN A 445 -21.75 18.90 -26.67
CA ASN A 445 -20.57 18.06 -26.36
C ASN A 445 -20.88 16.66 -25.78
N LEU A 446 -22.14 16.22 -25.75
CA LEU A 446 -22.53 14.85 -25.34
C LEU A 446 -22.23 13.78 -26.42
N LYS A 447 -21.01 13.80 -26.97
CA LYS A 447 -20.53 12.80 -27.97
C LYS A 447 -19.17 12.17 -27.65
N ASN A 448 -18.59 12.42 -26.47
CA ASN A 448 -17.18 12.10 -26.22
C ASN A 448 -16.93 10.95 -25.22
N LEU A 449 -17.78 9.92 -25.21
CA LEU A 449 -17.29 8.55 -25.08
C LEU A 449 -17.04 8.06 -26.52
N GLN A 450 -15.94 8.51 -27.11
CA GLN A 450 -15.54 7.97 -28.40
C GLN A 450 -15.01 6.57 -28.13
N VAL A 451 -15.75 5.55 -28.54
CA VAL A 451 -15.17 4.23 -28.75
C VAL A 451 -14.12 4.41 -29.83
N GLU A 452 -12.84 4.18 -29.51
CA GLU A 452 -11.85 4.07 -30.55
C GLU A 452 -12.13 2.82 -31.37
N GLU A 453 -12.69 3.03 -32.56
CA GLU A 453 -12.76 2.01 -33.59
C GLU A 453 -11.34 1.67 -34.03
N GLU A 454 -10.81 0.54 -33.56
CA GLU A 454 -9.55 0.01 -34.07
C GLU A 454 -9.79 -0.56 -35.47
N LYS A 455 -9.39 0.22 -36.47
CA LYS A 455 -9.42 -0.21 -37.87
C LYS A 455 -8.19 -1.05 -38.14
N GLU A 456 -8.37 -2.28 -38.63
CA GLU A 456 -7.23 -3.08 -39.10
C GLU A 456 -6.53 -2.32 -40.25
N THR A 457 -5.33 -1.80 -39.97
CA THR A 457 -4.64 -0.84 -40.84
C THR A 457 -4.25 -1.47 -42.18
N TYR A 458 -3.99 -2.77 -42.17
CA TYR A 458 -3.53 -3.59 -43.29
C TYR A 458 -4.64 -4.17 -44.17
N GLU A 459 -5.92 -4.00 -43.81
CA GLU A 459 -7.01 -4.59 -44.59
C GLU A 459 -7.14 -3.94 -45.98
N SER A 460 -7.32 -4.76 -47.02
CA SER A 460 -7.43 -4.31 -48.41
C SER A 460 -8.81 -3.79 -48.82
N LYS A 461 -9.87 -4.09 -48.07
CA LYS A 461 -11.21 -3.62 -48.42
C LYS A 461 -11.35 -2.12 -48.19
N SER A 462 -12.11 -1.46 -49.06
CA SER A 462 -12.39 -0.01 -48.97
C SER A 462 -13.15 0.36 -47.70
N ARG A 463 -14.05 -0.52 -47.25
CA ARG A 463 -14.68 -0.46 -45.94
C ARG A 463 -13.98 -1.46 -45.03
N LYS A 464 -13.16 -0.94 -44.11
CA LYS A 464 -12.44 -1.73 -43.12
C LYS A 464 -13.40 -2.35 -42.12
N THR A 465 -13.09 -3.56 -41.68
CA THR A 465 -13.76 -4.18 -40.54
C THR A 465 -13.41 -3.41 -39.29
N ILE A 466 -14.46 -2.99 -38.60
CA ILE A 466 -14.37 -2.27 -37.34
C ILE A 466 -14.41 -3.33 -36.24
N GLY A 467 -13.37 -3.37 -35.42
CA GLY A 467 -13.41 -4.07 -34.15
C GLY A 467 -13.19 -3.06 -33.03
N SER A 468 -13.75 -3.37 -31.86
CA SER A 468 -13.56 -2.58 -30.65
C SER A 468 -13.11 -3.57 -29.57
N PRO A 469 -11.83 -3.53 -29.14
CA PRO A 469 -11.39 -4.39 -28.06
C PRO A 469 -12.09 -3.97 -26.78
N ASN A 470 -12.78 -4.90 -26.14
CA ASN A 470 -13.30 -4.69 -24.79
C ASN A 470 -12.13 -4.69 -23.81
N VAL A 471 -12.04 -3.64 -22.99
CA VAL A 471 -11.11 -3.57 -21.87
C VAL A 471 -11.87 -3.56 -20.55
N THR A 472 -11.24 -4.06 -19.49
CA THR A 472 -11.88 -4.18 -18.17
C THR A 472 -10.92 -3.93 -17.03
N HIS A 473 -11.42 -3.31 -15.96
CA HIS A 473 -10.76 -3.30 -14.65
C HIS A 473 -10.99 -4.62 -13.89
N PHE A 474 -11.80 -5.51 -14.44
CA PHE A 474 -12.17 -6.81 -13.89
C PHE A 474 -12.96 -6.71 -12.57
N ASN A 475 -13.84 -5.70 -12.47
CA ASN A 475 -14.77 -5.55 -11.36
C ASN A 475 -15.96 -6.50 -11.52
N LEU A 476 -16.07 -7.47 -10.62
CA LEU A 476 -17.17 -8.42 -10.59
C LEU A 476 -18.35 -7.87 -9.78
N VAL A 477 -19.55 -7.94 -10.34
CA VAL A 477 -20.78 -7.51 -9.66
C VAL A 477 -21.90 -8.50 -9.94
N HIS A 478 -22.65 -8.87 -8.90
CA HIS A 478 -23.87 -9.64 -9.07
C HIS A 478 -24.92 -8.79 -9.81
N ILE A 479 -25.52 -9.35 -10.86
CA ILE A 479 -26.46 -8.63 -11.73
C ILE A 479 -27.65 -8.04 -10.94
N ASP A 480 -28.10 -8.73 -9.90
CA ASP A 480 -29.19 -8.26 -9.03
C ASP A 480 -28.73 -7.11 -8.12
N CYS A 481 -27.51 -7.17 -7.58
CA CYS A 481 -26.91 -6.08 -6.81
C CYS A 481 -26.76 -4.82 -7.67
N HIS A 482 -26.27 -4.97 -8.91
CA HIS A 482 -26.16 -3.87 -9.87
C HIS A 482 -27.53 -3.26 -10.18
N THR A 483 -28.51 -4.09 -10.51
CA THR A 483 -29.88 -3.66 -10.82
C THR A 483 -30.53 -2.94 -9.63
N ASN A 484 -30.32 -3.44 -8.41
CA ASN A 484 -30.83 -2.82 -7.20
C ASN A 484 -30.13 -1.50 -6.88
N ALA A 485 -28.83 -1.39 -7.14
CA ALA A 485 -28.07 -0.15 -6.99
C ALA A 485 -28.57 0.93 -7.95
N ILE A 486 -28.82 0.58 -9.22
CA ILE A 486 -29.41 1.50 -10.20
C ILE A 486 -30.79 1.98 -9.72
N ARG A 487 -31.68 1.06 -9.31
CA ARG A 487 -33.03 1.40 -8.82
C ARG A 487 -33.01 2.28 -7.57
N SER A 488 -32.00 2.12 -6.72
CA SER A 488 -31.87 2.86 -5.46
C SER A 488 -31.21 4.23 -5.63
N SER A 489 -30.55 4.46 -6.77
CA SER A 489 -29.91 5.73 -7.10
C SER A 489 -30.95 6.83 -7.29
N ARG A 490 -31.02 7.78 -6.35
CA ARG A 490 -31.95 8.93 -6.39
C ARG A 490 -31.46 10.08 -7.27
N THR A 491 -30.33 9.90 -7.97
CA THR A 491 -29.73 10.92 -8.84
C THR A 491 -30.20 10.71 -10.28
N CYS A 492 -30.54 11.78 -11.01
CA CYS A 492 -30.80 11.73 -12.46
C CYS A 492 -29.50 11.51 -13.29
N ARG A 493 -28.53 10.77 -12.75
CA ARG A 493 -27.26 10.48 -13.40
C ARG A 493 -27.37 9.21 -14.23
N ASP A 494 -26.58 9.15 -15.28
CA ASP A 494 -26.48 7.97 -16.14
C ASP A 494 -25.97 6.74 -15.34
N GLU A 495 -26.41 5.53 -15.73
CA GLU A 495 -26.02 4.26 -15.10
C GLU A 495 -24.50 4.15 -14.97
N TRP A 496 -23.80 4.52 -16.04
CA TRP A 496 -22.36 4.37 -16.16
C TRP A 496 -21.58 5.46 -15.42
N GLU A 497 -22.15 6.67 -15.28
CA GLU A 497 -21.58 7.71 -14.41
C GLU A 497 -21.61 7.28 -12.95
N ASN A 498 -22.69 6.65 -12.50
CA ASN A 498 -22.78 6.12 -11.14
C ASN A 498 -21.82 4.94 -10.94
N ALA A 499 -21.72 4.03 -11.92
CA ALA A 499 -20.79 2.91 -11.86
C ALA A 499 -19.32 3.39 -11.82
N ALA A 500 -18.96 4.39 -12.64
CA ALA A 500 -17.60 4.93 -12.67
C ALA A 500 -17.16 5.51 -11.31
N LEU A 501 -18.06 6.21 -10.61
CA LEU A 501 -17.79 6.76 -9.27
C LEU A 501 -17.49 5.67 -8.24
N GLN A 502 -18.21 4.54 -8.32
CA GLN A 502 -17.96 3.38 -7.44
C GLN A 502 -16.68 2.64 -7.82
N ASN A 503 -16.25 2.75 -9.09
CA ASN A 503 -15.05 2.12 -9.63
C ASN A 503 -13.82 3.07 -9.63
N ALA A 504 -13.70 3.93 -8.61
CA ALA A 504 -12.59 4.89 -8.46
C ALA A 504 -12.39 5.83 -9.68
N ASN A 505 -13.47 6.22 -10.34
CA ASN A 505 -13.51 7.00 -11.60
C ASN A 505 -12.98 6.25 -12.83
N THR A 506 -12.83 4.93 -12.78
CA THR A 506 -12.61 4.11 -13.98
C THR A 506 -13.87 4.14 -14.84
N LYS A 507 -13.74 4.48 -16.11
CA LYS A 507 -14.87 4.54 -17.04
C LYS A 507 -15.43 3.14 -17.27
N CYS A 508 -16.75 3.04 -17.35
CA CYS A 508 -17.48 1.83 -17.68
C CYS A 508 -18.59 2.18 -18.67
N ASN A 509 -18.99 1.23 -19.51
CA ASN A 509 -20.05 1.43 -20.51
C ASN A 509 -20.78 0.12 -20.86
N GLY A 510 -20.54 -0.96 -20.11
CA GLY A 510 -21.13 -2.26 -20.35
C GLY A 510 -20.75 -3.28 -19.28
N ILE A 511 -21.53 -4.37 -19.22
CA ILE A 511 -21.28 -5.53 -18.36
C ILE A 511 -21.24 -6.77 -19.24
N LEU A 512 -20.11 -7.50 -19.23
CA LEU A 512 -20.01 -8.82 -19.85
C LEU A 512 -20.51 -9.87 -18.84
N PRO A 513 -21.53 -10.69 -19.17
CA PRO A 513 -22.02 -11.70 -18.25
C PRO A 513 -21.07 -12.89 -18.12
N ILE A 514 -20.94 -13.40 -16.90
CA ILE A 514 -20.23 -14.65 -16.61
C ILE A 514 -21.26 -15.76 -16.40
N TRP A 515 -21.11 -16.87 -17.12
CA TRP A 515 -21.99 -18.02 -16.99
C TRP A 515 -21.41 -19.04 -15.99
N GLY A 516 -21.86 -18.96 -14.74
CA GLY A 516 -21.51 -19.93 -13.70
C GLY A 516 -22.24 -21.27 -13.81
N PRO A 517 -21.95 -22.24 -12.93
CA PRO A 517 -22.56 -23.57 -12.96
C PRO A 517 -24.04 -23.53 -12.55
N GLU A 518 -24.39 -22.67 -11.60
CA GLU A 518 -25.77 -22.51 -11.08
C GLU A 518 -26.66 -21.60 -11.95
N VAL A 519 -26.07 -20.89 -12.92
CA VAL A 519 -26.80 -19.96 -13.79
C VAL A 519 -27.46 -20.73 -14.93
N THR A 520 -28.77 -20.54 -15.12
CA THR A 520 -29.52 -21.17 -16.21
C THR A 520 -29.17 -20.54 -17.57
N GLU A 521 -29.28 -21.30 -18.64
CA GLU A 521 -29.03 -20.82 -20.01
C GLU A 521 -29.90 -19.60 -20.35
N THR A 522 -31.16 -19.58 -19.91
CA THR A 522 -32.08 -18.46 -20.14
C THR A 522 -31.65 -17.17 -19.44
N LEU A 523 -31.10 -17.26 -18.21
CA LEU A 523 -30.59 -16.07 -17.51
C LEU A 523 -29.34 -15.54 -18.20
N PHE A 524 -28.44 -16.44 -18.60
CA PHE A 524 -27.24 -16.06 -19.34
C PHE A 524 -27.58 -15.44 -20.70
N SER A 525 -28.48 -16.03 -21.48
CA SER A 525 -28.89 -15.52 -22.79
C SER A 525 -29.46 -14.11 -22.70
N ASN A 526 -30.27 -13.83 -21.67
CA ASN A 526 -30.85 -12.51 -21.43
C ASN A 526 -29.80 -11.48 -21.01
N ALA A 527 -28.80 -11.89 -20.24
CA ALA A 527 -27.70 -11.01 -19.86
C ALA A 527 -26.75 -10.73 -21.04
N LEU A 528 -26.50 -11.74 -21.89
CA LEU A 528 -25.66 -11.58 -23.09
C LEU A 528 -26.35 -10.70 -24.14
N ALA A 529 -27.68 -10.80 -24.28
CA ALA A 529 -28.45 -9.89 -25.11
C ALA A 529 -28.36 -8.42 -24.64
N ARG A 530 -28.35 -8.19 -23.31
CA ARG A 530 -28.10 -6.85 -22.75
C ARG A 530 -26.68 -6.37 -23.06
N HIS A 531 -25.68 -7.24 -22.93
CA HIS A 531 -24.31 -6.91 -23.32
C HIS A 531 -24.19 -6.51 -24.79
N ASN A 532 -24.84 -7.24 -25.71
CA ASN A 532 -24.89 -6.89 -27.13
C ASN A 532 -25.53 -5.51 -27.37
N ASN A 533 -26.54 -5.13 -26.58
CA ASN A 533 -27.13 -3.79 -26.65
C ASN A 533 -26.13 -2.70 -26.21
N TYR A 534 -25.34 -2.95 -25.16
CA TYR A 534 -24.27 -2.02 -24.77
C TYR A 534 -23.24 -1.84 -25.88
N LEU A 535 -22.84 -2.93 -26.54
CA LEU A 535 -21.95 -2.86 -27.70
C LEU A 535 -22.57 -2.07 -28.86
N LEU A 536 -23.86 -2.27 -29.14
CA LEU A 536 -24.59 -1.50 -30.15
C LEU A 536 -24.63 0.00 -29.80
N GLU A 537 -24.95 0.35 -28.55
CA GLU A 537 -25.01 1.74 -28.09
C GLU A 537 -23.65 2.42 -28.16
N ALA A 538 -22.59 1.70 -27.81
CA ALA A 538 -21.22 2.23 -27.80
C ALA A 538 -20.61 2.33 -29.21
N THR A 539 -20.80 1.31 -30.06
CA THR A 539 -20.12 1.18 -31.37
C THR A 539 -21.00 1.56 -32.56
N GLY A 540 -22.33 1.59 -32.39
CA GLY A 540 -23.29 1.71 -33.50
C GLY A 540 -23.43 0.45 -34.37
N ILE A 541 -22.74 -0.65 -34.05
CA ILE A 541 -22.78 -1.89 -34.83
C ILE A 541 -24.04 -2.70 -34.47
N ARG A 542 -24.97 -2.84 -35.43
CA ARG A 542 -26.28 -3.47 -35.22
C ARG A 542 -26.24 -4.99 -35.09
N ASP A 543 -25.43 -5.66 -35.91
CA ASP A 543 -25.44 -7.11 -36.02
C ASP A 543 -24.34 -7.76 -35.17
N VAL A 544 -24.51 -7.69 -33.84
CA VAL A 544 -23.57 -8.33 -32.90
C VAL A 544 -23.69 -9.85 -32.98
N ASN A 545 -22.65 -10.51 -33.51
CA ASN A 545 -22.60 -11.95 -33.71
C ASN A 545 -21.23 -12.54 -33.28
N TYR A 546 -21.07 -13.86 -33.36
CA TYR A 546 -19.84 -14.54 -32.92
C TYR A 546 -18.56 -14.01 -33.59
N VAL A 547 -18.64 -13.53 -34.84
CA VAL A 547 -17.48 -13.00 -35.58
C VAL A 547 -16.96 -11.72 -34.92
N LEU A 548 -17.84 -10.86 -34.40
CA LEU A 548 -17.41 -9.67 -33.65
C LEU A 548 -16.67 -10.04 -32.36
N TYR A 549 -17.15 -11.05 -31.64
CA TYR A 549 -16.44 -11.53 -30.45
C TYR A 549 -15.08 -12.15 -30.78
N VAL A 550 -14.95 -12.83 -31.93
CA VAL A 550 -13.65 -13.33 -32.40
C VAL A 550 -12.71 -12.16 -32.75
N TYR A 551 -13.22 -11.08 -33.36
CA TYR A 551 -12.41 -9.88 -33.59
C TYR A 551 -12.04 -9.15 -32.31
N ASP A 552 -12.94 -9.05 -31.35
CA ASP A 552 -12.68 -8.51 -30.01
C ASP A 552 -11.53 -9.28 -29.35
N LEU A 553 -11.63 -10.62 -29.32
CA LEU A 553 -10.56 -11.49 -28.82
C LEU A 553 -9.24 -11.29 -29.57
N LYS A 554 -9.29 -11.19 -30.91
CA LYS A 554 -8.10 -10.92 -31.74
C LYS A 554 -7.45 -9.59 -31.34
N LEU A 555 -8.22 -8.50 -31.26
CA LEU A 555 -7.67 -7.17 -30.96
C LEU A 555 -7.14 -7.10 -29.52
N LEU A 556 -7.83 -7.73 -28.56
CA LEU A 556 -7.36 -7.84 -27.19
C LEU A 556 -5.99 -8.55 -27.12
N LEU A 557 -5.86 -9.70 -27.78
CA LEU A 557 -4.58 -10.42 -27.87
C LEU A 557 -3.50 -9.61 -28.62
N ASN A 558 -3.89 -8.80 -29.60
CA ASN A 558 -2.95 -7.92 -30.29
C ASN A 558 -2.41 -6.82 -29.38
N ARG A 559 -3.26 -6.21 -28.53
CA ARG A 559 -2.81 -5.24 -27.51
C ARG A 559 -1.77 -5.85 -26.56
N PHE A 560 -1.96 -7.11 -26.15
CA PHE A 560 -0.95 -7.83 -25.35
C PHE A 560 0.38 -7.98 -26.10
N ALA A 561 0.31 -8.39 -27.37
CA ALA A 561 1.45 -8.70 -28.22
C ALA A 561 2.26 -7.45 -28.66
N GLU A 562 1.59 -6.33 -28.88
CA GLU A 562 2.18 -5.04 -29.24
C GLU A 562 2.56 -4.19 -28.02
N ASN A 563 2.27 -4.68 -26.81
CA ASN A 563 2.50 -3.96 -25.55
C ASN A 563 1.80 -2.59 -25.51
N LEU A 564 0.56 -2.55 -26.02
CA LEU A 564 -0.30 -1.37 -25.97
C LEU A 564 -0.94 -1.23 -24.59
N SER A 565 -1.33 0.00 -24.24
CA SER A 565 -2.02 0.29 -22.99
C SER A 565 -3.44 -0.29 -22.98
N PHE A 566 -3.87 -0.78 -21.83
CA PHE A 566 -5.25 -1.22 -21.58
C PHE A 566 -6.05 -0.19 -20.77
N SER A 567 -5.37 0.79 -20.15
CA SER A 567 -5.96 1.76 -19.24
C SER A 567 -6.03 3.18 -19.80
N GLU A 568 -5.44 3.45 -20.95
CA GLU A 568 -5.40 4.79 -21.57
C GLU A 568 -6.82 5.34 -21.81
N ASP A 569 -7.72 4.48 -22.30
CA ASP A 569 -9.10 4.88 -22.65
C ASP A 569 -10.06 4.83 -21.46
N SER A 570 -9.96 3.76 -20.67
CA SER A 570 -10.83 3.46 -19.53
C SER A 570 -10.43 4.20 -18.25
N GLY A 571 -9.19 4.69 -18.15
CA GLY A 571 -8.66 5.28 -16.91
C GLY A 571 -8.33 4.25 -15.83
N GLY A 572 -8.32 2.94 -16.16
CA GLY A 572 -8.02 1.86 -15.23
C GLY A 572 -8.16 0.46 -15.85
N GLY A 573 -7.46 -0.53 -15.27
CA GLY A 573 -7.49 -1.93 -15.72
C GLY A 573 -6.25 -2.27 -16.55
N GLY A 574 -5.25 -2.84 -15.88
CA GLY A 574 -3.96 -3.20 -16.49
C GLY A 574 -3.98 -4.54 -17.21
N ARG A 575 -2.78 -5.02 -17.59
CA ARG A 575 -2.59 -6.32 -18.27
C ARG A 575 -3.20 -7.50 -17.50
N GLU A 576 -3.07 -7.51 -16.17
CA GLU A 576 -3.61 -8.58 -15.31
C GLU A 576 -5.14 -8.63 -15.33
N SER A 577 -5.82 -7.48 -15.23
CA SER A 577 -7.29 -7.43 -15.30
C SER A 577 -7.82 -7.93 -16.65
N ASN A 578 -7.15 -7.54 -17.73
CA ASN A 578 -7.58 -7.81 -19.09
C ASN A 578 -7.27 -9.24 -19.57
N ILE A 579 -6.29 -9.93 -18.98
CA ILE A 579 -6.08 -11.33 -19.36
C ILE A 579 -7.24 -12.21 -18.87
N ASN A 580 -7.75 -11.94 -17.67
CA ASN A 580 -8.87 -12.68 -17.11
C ASN A 580 -10.12 -12.56 -17.98
N LEU A 581 -10.26 -11.47 -18.75
CA LEU A 581 -11.34 -11.26 -19.70
C LEU A 581 -11.37 -12.31 -20.83
N VAL A 582 -10.22 -12.82 -21.26
CA VAL A 582 -10.10 -13.70 -22.44
C VAL A 582 -10.98 -14.94 -22.33
N ALA A 583 -10.99 -15.62 -21.18
CA ALA A 583 -11.77 -16.83 -20.98
C ALA A 583 -13.29 -16.58 -21.14
N TYR A 584 -13.75 -15.40 -20.72
CA TYR A 584 -15.16 -15.04 -20.80
C TYR A 584 -15.57 -14.56 -22.20
N ILE A 585 -14.67 -13.93 -22.96
CA ILE A 585 -14.88 -13.69 -24.39
C ILE A 585 -14.95 -15.02 -25.16
N ILE A 586 -14.04 -15.97 -24.88
CA ILE A 586 -14.10 -17.34 -25.44
C ILE A 586 -15.47 -17.96 -25.16
N HIS A 587 -15.98 -17.82 -23.94
CA HIS A 587 -17.28 -18.35 -23.56
C HIS A 587 -18.45 -17.70 -24.35
N ALA A 588 -18.41 -16.39 -24.55
CA ALA A 588 -19.38 -15.67 -25.39
C ALA A 588 -19.34 -16.13 -26.86
N ILE A 589 -18.14 -16.39 -27.40
CA ILE A 589 -17.95 -16.96 -28.74
C ILE A 589 -18.58 -18.36 -28.80
N LEU A 590 -18.25 -19.24 -27.85
CA LEU A 590 -18.74 -20.62 -27.80
C LEU A 590 -20.26 -20.71 -27.73
N TYR A 591 -20.89 -19.87 -26.90
CA TYR A 591 -22.34 -19.80 -26.83
C TYR A 591 -22.95 -19.30 -28.16
N SER A 592 -22.39 -18.23 -28.73
CA SER A 592 -22.91 -17.61 -29.96
C SER A 592 -22.75 -18.52 -31.18
N ILE A 593 -21.60 -19.17 -31.35
CA ILE A 593 -21.33 -20.07 -32.47
C ILE A 593 -22.14 -21.37 -32.38
N LYS A 594 -22.37 -21.88 -31.16
CA LYS A 594 -23.24 -23.04 -30.91
C LYS A 594 -24.69 -22.72 -31.24
N THR A 595 -25.20 -21.58 -30.74
CA THR A 595 -26.56 -21.10 -31.02
C THR A 595 -26.80 -20.93 -32.51
N ALA A 596 -25.81 -20.38 -33.22
CA ALA A 596 -25.86 -20.18 -34.66
C ALA A 596 -25.59 -21.46 -35.49
N LYS A 597 -25.22 -22.58 -34.85
CA LYS A 597 -24.90 -23.88 -35.47
C LYS A 597 -23.77 -23.80 -36.51
N TYR A 598 -22.77 -22.95 -36.28
CA TYR A 598 -21.67 -22.73 -37.21
C TYR A 598 -20.34 -23.42 -36.86
N VAL A 599 -20.27 -24.19 -35.77
CA VAL A 599 -19.02 -24.87 -35.34
C VAL A 599 -18.37 -25.68 -36.48
N GLN A 600 -19.12 -26.59 -37.11
CA GLN A 600 -18.60 -27.44 -38.20
C GLN A 600 -18.20 -26.64 -39.44
N ARG A 601 -18.88 -25.51 -39.69
CA ARG A 601 -18.54 -24.60 -40.79
C ARG A 601 -17.19 -23.94 -40.53
N GLU A 602 -16.99 -23.44 -39.32
CA GLU A 602 -15.73 -22.77 -38.95
C GLU A 602 -14.55 -23.74 -38.84
N GLU A 603 -14.78 -24.98 -38.38
CA GLU A 603 -13.77 -26.04 -38.44
C GLU A 603 -13.32 -26.31 -39.88
N ARG A 604 -14.27 -26.38 -40.82
CA ARG A 604 -13.98 -26.54 -42.25
C ARG A 604 -13.23 -25.32 -42.81
N ASN A 605 -13.65 -24.11 -42.45
CA ASN A 605 -12.99 -22.88 -42.90
C ASN A 605 -11.53 -22.83 -42.43
N LEU A 606 -11.28 -23.13 -41.15
CA LEU A 606 -9.94 -23.16 -40.57
C LEU A 606 -9.06 -24.23 -41.26
N ASN A 607 -9.59 -25.43 -41.48
CA ASN A 607 -8.85 -26.48 -42.20
C ASN A 607 -8.53 -26.05 -43.64
N ASN A 608 -9.50 -25.50 -44.37
CA ASN A 608 -9.29 -24.99 -45.72
C ASN A 608 -8.22 -23.88 -45.74
N PHE A 609 -8.24 -22.97 -44.77
CA PHE A 609 -7.24 -21.91 -44.62
C PHE A 609 -5.83 -22.47 -44.40
N LEU A 610 -5.69 -23.50 -43.56
CA LEU A 610 -4.39 -24.12 -43.28
C LEU A 610 -3.85 -24.93 -44.47
N GLU A 611 -4.71 -25.56 -45.27
CA GLU A 611 -4.34 -26.36 -46.44
C GLU A 611 -4.16 -25.53 -47.72
N GLN A 612 -4.63 -24.28 -47.75
CA GLN A 612 -4.55 -23.42 -48.93
C GLN A 612 -3.08 -23.17 -49.35
N THR A 613 -2.75 -23.39 -50.62
CA THR A 613 -1.41 -23.13 -51.19
C THR A 613 -1.37 -21.92 -52.13
N GLU A 614 -2.53 -21.44 -52.60
CA GLU A 614 -2.67 -20.29 -53.49
C GLU A 614 -3.03 -19.00 -52.72
N ASN A 615 -2.77 -17.82 -53.31
CA ASN A 615 -3.17 -16.51 -52.77
C ASN A 615 -2.76 -16.21 -51.32
N LEU A 616 -1.67 -16.84 -50.85
CA LEU A 616 -1.20 -16.76 -49.45
C LEU A 616 -0.86 -15.32 -49.03
N ILE A 617 -0.27 -14.56 -49.96
CA ILE A 617 0.14 -13.16 -49.73
C ILE A 617 -1.10 -12.27 -49.65
N GLN A 618 -2.08 -12.46 -50.53
CA GLN A 618 -3.32 -11.70 -50.51
C GLN A 618 -4.08 -11.88 -49.19
N ASN A 619 -4.14 -13.11 -48.67
CA ASN A 619 -4.79 -13.42 -47.40
C ASN A 619 -4.18 -12.67 -46.20
N SER A 620 -2.90 -12.26 -46.28
CA SER A 620 -2.24 -11.46 -45.25
C SER A 620 -2.89 -10.07 -45.04
N PHE A 621 -3.68 -9.62 -46.01
CA PHE A 621 -4.38 -8.34 -46.03
C PHE A 621 -5.91 -8.48 -46.03
N GLU A 622 -6.41 -9.68 -45.69
CA GLU A 622 -7.83 -9.94 -45.50
C GLU A 622 -8.23 -9.79 -44.01
N CYS A 623 -9.54 -9.60 -43.79
CA CYS A 623 -10.18 -9.64 -42.48
C CYS A 623 -9.85 -10.92 -41.69
N ASP A 624 -10.08 -12.06 -42.35
CA ASP A 624 -9.98 -13.40 -41.78
C ASP A 624 -8.58 -13.94 -42.07
N ASN A 625 -7.58 -13.19 -41.62
CA ASN A 625 -6.19 -13.56 -41.73
C ASN A 625 -5.78 -14.53 -40.60
N VAL A 626 -4.50 -14.88 -40.54
CA VAL A 626 -3.97 -15.81 -39.54
C VAL A 626 -4.27 -15.42 -38.10
N PHE A 627 -4.32 -14.12 -37.75
CA PHE A 627 -4.60 -13.68 -36.39
C PHE A 627 -6.07 -13.90 -36.01
N TYR A 628 -6.99 -13.74 -36.97
CA TYR A 628 -8.39 -14.13 -36.79
C TYR A 628 -8.52 -15.64 -36.54
N TYR A 629 -7.89 -16.47 -37.38
CA TYR A 629 -7.95 -17.92 -37.21
C TYR A 629 -7.23 -18.42 -35.96
N LEU A 630 -6.21 -17.72 -35.48
CA LEU A 630 -5.56 -18.01 -34.19
C LEU A 630 -6.49 -17.71 -33.00
N ALA A 631 -7.22 -16.59 -33.03
CA ALA A 631 -8.23 -16.27 -32.01
C ALA A 631 -9.40 -17.27 -32.05
N LEU A 632 -9.87 -17.62 -33.25
CA LEU A 632 -10.92 -18.62 -33.45
C LEU A 632 -10.47 -20.02 -33.01
N ALA A 633 -9.21 -20.38 -33.24
CA ALA A 633 -8.64 -21.67 -32.84
C ALA A 633 -8.76 -21.89 -31.33
N LEU A 634 -8.63 -20.86 -30.48
CA LEU A 634 -8.84 -20.98 -29.03
C LEU A 634 -10.24 -21.50 -28.65
N CYS A 635 -11.21 -21.36 -29.54
CA CYS A 635 -12.58 -21.80 -29.31
C CYS A 635 -12.87 -23.18 -29.93
N ILE A 636 -12.44 -23.42 -31.18
CA ILE A 636 -12.90 -24.57 -31.96
C ILE A 636 -11.87 -25.69 -32.14
N LEU A 637 -10.58 -25.42 -31.92
CA LEU A 637 -9.51 -26.38 -32.23
C LEU A 637 -9.03 -27.08 -30.94
N LYS A 638 -8.93 -28.41 -30.97
CA LYS A 638 -8.55 -29.22 -29.80
C LYS A 638 -7.03 -29.16 -29.58
N PRO A 639 -6.52 -29.40 -28.35
CA PRO A 639 -5.09 -29.34 -28.06
C PRO A 639 -4.22 -30.27 -28.93
N LEU A 640 -4.72 -31.46 -29.25
CA LEU A 640 -4.01 -32.40 -30.15
C LEU A 640 -3.91 -31.84 -31.58
N ASP A 641 -4.99 -31.26 -32.08
CA ASP A 641 -5.05 -30.68 -33.43
C ASP A 641 -4.23 -29.38 -33.51
N TRP A 642 -4.18 -28.59 -32.43
CA TRP A 642 -3.25 -27.47 -32.30
C TRP A 642 -1.80 -27.93 -32.40
N LYS A 643 -1.42 -28.98 -31.66
CA LYS A 643 -0.06 -29.54 -31.72
C LYS A 643 0.33 -30.01 -33.12
N ALA A 644 -0.63 -30.56 -33.88
CA ALA A 644 -0.42 -30.98 -35.27
C ALA A 644 -0.30 -29.80 -36.25
N ASN A 645 -1.03 -28.71 -36.01
CA ASN A 645 -1.14 -27.59 -36.96
C ASN A 645 -0.32 -26.34 -36.59
N ARG A 646 0.24 -26.25 -35.38
CA ARG A 646 0.98 -25.06 -34.90
C ARG A 646 2.11 -24.63 -35.83
N LEU A 647 2.81 -25.55 -36.50
CA LEU A 647 3.87 -25.18 -37.46
C LEU A 647 3.29 -24.51 -38.72
N LYS A 648 2.10 -24.93 -39.18
CA LYS A 648 1.40 -24.28 -40.30
C LYS A 648 0.97 -22.86 -39.90
N PHE A 649 0.46 -22.69 -38.68
CA PHE A 649 0.18 -21.36 -38.13
C PHE A 649 1.43 -20.49 -38.05
N LEU A 650 2.56 -21.00 -37.56
CA LEU A 650 3.82 -20.24 -37.49
C LEU A 650 4.25 -19.72 -38.86
N LYS A 651 4.22 -20.58 -39.89
CA LYS A 651 4.50 -20.22 -41.28
C LYS A 651 3.56 -19.13 -41.79
N ARG A 652 2.26 -19.22 -41.48
CA ARG A 652 1.25 -18.21 -41.83
C ARG A 652 1.48 -16.87 -41.13
N VAL A 653 1.83 -16.89 -39.85
CA VAL A 653 2.14 -15.70 -39.03
C VAL A 653 3.36 -14.98 -39.59
N LEU A 654 4.45 -15.72 -39.83
CA LEU A 654 5.67 -15.16 -40.39
C LEU A 654 5.47 -14.59 -41.79
N LEU A 655 4.73 -15.29 -42.66
CA LEU A 655 4.38 -14.78 -43.99
C LEU A 655 3.54 -13.51 -43.90
N THR A 656 2.50 -13.51 -43.07
CA THR A 656 1.60 -12.36 -42.89
C THR A 656 2.37 -11.14 -42.40
N CYS A 657 3.23 -11.32 -41.39
CA CYS A 657 4.10 -10.26 -40.89
C CYS A 657 5.04 -9.75 -41.99
N HIS A 658 5.73 -10.64 -42.69
CA HIS A 658 6.65 -10.26 -43.75
C HIS A 658 5.97 -9.50 -44.88
N SER A 659 4.85 -10.02 -45.39
CA SER A 659 4.06 -9.37 -46.44
C SER A 659 3.64 -7.96 -46.05
N ARG A 660 3.21 -7.76 -44.80
CA ARG A 660 2.84 -6.43 -44.28
C ARG A 660 4.03 -5.47 -44.12
N LEU A 661 5.24 -6.00 -43.93
CA LEU A 661 6.47 -5.20 -43.83
C LEU A 661 7.02 -4.76 -45.19
N VAL A 662 6.92 -5.61 -46.22
CA VAL A 662 7.57 -5.37 -47.52
C VAL A 662 6.62 -4.82 -48.58
N ASN A 663 5.31 -5.04 -48.47
CA ASN A 663 4.34 -4.49 -49.41
C ASN A 663 3.70 -3.23 -48.83
N THR A 664 3.52 -2.21 -49.68
CA THR A 664 2.81 -0.99 -49.29
C THR A 664 1.30 -1.22 -49.24
N PRO A 665 0.54 -0.49 -48.39
CA PRO A 665 -0.92 -0.62 -48.32
C PRO A 665 -1.65 -0.39 -49.65
N THR A 666 -1.03 0.38 -50.57
CA THR A 666 -1.52 0.75 -51.89
C THR A 666 -0.85 -0.01 -53.05
N GLY A 667 0.10 -0.91 -52.75
CA GLY A 667 0.87 -1.66 -53.74
C GLY A 667 0.22 -2.98 -54.17
N ASP A 668 0.91 -3.73 -55.04
CA ASP A 668 0.49 -5.08 -55.44
C ASP A 668 0.55 -6.04 -54.22
N LYS A 669 -0.56 -6.73 -53.98
CA LYS A 669 -0.75 -7.66 -52.85
C LYS A 669 -0.77 -9.12 -53.30
N LEU A 670 -0.43 -9.38 -54.56
CA LEU A 670 -0.37 -10.72 -55.14
C LEU A 670 1.01 -11.35 -54.97
N LYS A 671 2.07 -10.54 -54.83
CA LYS A 671 3.47 -11.00 -54.72
C LYS A 671 4.24 -10.24 -53.65
N LEU A 672 5.33 -10.82 -53.15
CA LEU A 672 6.23 -10.15 -52.21
C LEU A 672 7.11 -9.15 -52.96
N THR A 673 7.16 -7.91 -52.48
CA THR A 673 8.04 -6.88 -53.06
C THR A 673 9.52 -7.16 -52.79
N SER A 674 9.81 -7.90 -51.71
CA SER A 674 11.15 -8.39 -51.37
C SER A 674 11.02 -9.70 -50.61
N THR A 675 11.95 -10.64 -50.85
CA THR A 675 12.10 -11.88 -50.05
C THR A 675 13.22 -11.75 -49.01
N THR A 676 13.91 -10.61 -48.97
CA THR A 676 14.99 -10.37 -48.02
C THR A 676 14.42 -10.19 -46.62
N VAL A 677 14.81 -11.08 -45.71
CA VAL A 677 14.40 -11.05 -44.31
C VAL A 677 14.75 -9.70 -43.68
N GLN A 678 13.72 -9.03 -43.15
CA GLN A 678 13.85 -7.79 -42.38
C GLN A 678 14.42 -8.06 -40.97
N GLU A 679 14.79 -7.00 -40.24
CA GLU A 679 15.25 -7.11 -38.86
C GLU A 679 14.27 -7.95 -37.99
N PHE A 680 14.76 -9.01 -37.34
CA PHE A 680 13.91 -9.98 -36.64
C PHE A 680 13.03 -9.37 -35.54
N LYS A 681 13.48 -8.27 -34.92
CA LYS A 681 12.70 -7.49 -33.93
C LYS A 681 11.33 -7.04 -34.46
N LYS A 682 11.18 -6.84 -35.77
CA LYS A 682 9.91 -6.44 -36.41
C LYS A 682 8.88 -7.58 -36.45
N TYR A 683 9.30 -8.83 -36.33
CA TYR A 683 8.42 -10.01 -36.28
C TYR A 683 7.97 -10.35 -34.85
N LYS A 684 8.62 -9.76 -33.84
CA LYS A 684 8.40 -10.05 -32.43
C LYS A 684 6.93 -9.94 -32.02
N PRO A 685 6.17 -8.86 -32.34
CA PRO A 685 4.76 -8.78 -31.93
C PRO A 685 3.91 -9.92 -32.50
N SER A 686 4.08 -10.25 -33.78
CA SER A 686 3.34 -11.36 -34.41
C SER A 686 3.66 -12.72 -33.80
N LEU A 687 4.92 -12.94 -33.40
CA LEU A 687 5.34 -14.16 -32.70
C LEU A 687 4.83 -14.19 -31.26
N LEU A 688 4.80 -13.05 -30.56
CA LEU A 688 4.19 -12.92 -29.23
C LEU A 688 2.70 -13.26 -29.30
N PHE A 689 1.96 -12.79 -30.30
CA PHE A 689 0.55 -13.14 -30.48
C PHE A 689 0.34 -14.66 -30.54
N MET A 690 1.07 -15.34 -31.42
CA MET A 690 0.98 -16.80 -31.52
C MET A 690 1.44 -17.49 -30.23
N GLY A 691 2.43 -16.89 -29.57
CA GLY A 691 2.93 -17.31 -28.27
C GLY A 691 1.86 -17.31 -27.18
N LEU A 692 1.11 -16.22 -27.08
CA LEU A 692 -0.04 -16.09 -26.17
C LEU A 692 -1.04 -17.22 -26.41
N VAL A 693 -1.42 -17.45 -27.68
CA VAL A 693 -2.31 -18.56 -28.05
C VAL A 693 -1.74 -19.91 -27.60
N ASN A 694 -0.46 -20.16 -27.81
CA ASN A 694 0.20 -21.39 -27.36
C ASN A 694 0.18 -21.53 -25.83
N LEU A 695 0.34 -20.45 -25.06
CA LEU A 695 0.23 -20.48 -23.60
C LEU A 695 -1.18 -20.84 -23.14
N PHE A 696 -2.22 -20.31 -23.78
CA PHE A 696 -3.60 -20.74 -23.52
C PHE A 696 -3.77 -22.24 -23.75
N TYR A 697 -3.21 -22.78 -24.84
CA TYR A 697 -3.23 -24.23 -25.08
C TYR A 697 -2.52 -25.04 -24.01
N ARG A 698 -1.41 -24.54 -23.49
CA ARG A 698 -0.59 -25.23 -22.49
C ARG A 698 -1.19 -25.21 -21.09
N HIS A 699 -1.74 -24.09 -20.67
CA HIS A 699 -2.12 -23.85 -19.28
C HIS A 699 -3.62 -23.92 -19.01
N ILE A 700 -4.45 -23.69 -20.04
CA ILE A 700 -5.91 -23.69 -19.91
C ILE A 700 -6.50 -24.86 -20.71
N LEU A 701 -6.36 -24.86 -22.03
CA LEU A 701 -7.09 -25.81 -22.88
C LEU A 701 -6.59 -27.26 -22.70
N SER A 702 -5.34 -27.48 -22.29
CA SER A 702 -4.79 -28.80 -21.96
C SER A 702 -5.49 -29.50 -20.81
N LYS A 703 -6.15 -28.73 -19.92
CA LYS A 703 -6.86 -29.24 -18.74
C LYS A 703 -8.29 -29.71 -19.05
N VAL A 704 -8.79 -29.45 -20.26
CA VAL A 704 -10.15 -29.81 -20.68
C VAL A 704 -10.20 -31.29 -21.05
N SER A 705 -11.03 -32.06 -20.34
CA SER A 705 -11.24 -33.49 -20.62
C SER A 705 -12.14 -33.70 -21.85
N LEU A 706 -11.73 -34.60 -22.74
CA LEU A 706 -12.49 -35.01 -23.93
C LEU A 706 -13.13 -36.38 -23.68
N GLU A 707 -14.21 -36.42 -22.90
CA GLU A 707 -14.97 -37.64 -22.59
C GLU A 707 -15.91 -38.06 -23.75
N GLY A 708 -15.41 -38.08 -24.99
CA GLY A 708 -16.19 -38.46 -26.19
C GLY A 708 -17.23 -37.43 -26.65
N GLN A 709 -17.30 -36.26 -26.02
CA GLN A 709 -18.21 -35.17 -26.38
C GLN A 709 -17.58 -34.14 -27.34
N VAL A 710 -18.41 -33.24 -27.86
CA VAL A 710 -17.98 -32.15 -28.74
C VAL A 710 -17.08 -31.18 -27.99
N TRP A 711 -15.93 -30.83 -28.58
CA TRP A 711 -14.91 -29.98 -27.95
C TRP A 711 -15.46 -28.64 -27.46
N THR A 712 -16.24 -27.94 -28.28
CA THR A 712 -16.81 -26.64 -27.93
C THR A 712 -17.74 -26.70 -26.73
N GLU A 713 -18.44 -27.84 -26.52
CA GLU A 713 -19.30 -28.05 -25.36
C GLU A 713 -18.48 -28.34 -24.09
N GLN A 714 -17.44 -29.16 -24.23
CA GLN A 714 -16.53 -29.46 -23.12
C GLN A 714 -15.74 -28.22 -22.69
N LEU A 715 -15.27 -27.41 -23.63
CA LEU A 715 -14.59 -26.16 -23.33
C LEU A 715 -15.54 -25.16 -22.65
N ALA A 716 -16.79 -25.02 -23.15
CA ALA A 716 -17.78 -24.17 -22.49
C ALA A 716 -18.07 -24.65 -21.06
N ASN A 717 -18.29 -25.96 -20.87
CA ASN A 717 -18.50 -26.53 -19.55
C ASN A 717 -17.30 -26.37 -18.62
N TYR A 718 -16.07 -26.50 -19.14
CA TYR A 718 -14.86 -26.26 -18.36
C TYR A 718 -14.82 -24.82 -17.86
N VAL A 719 -15.06 -23.83 -18.73
CA VAL A 719 -15.08 -22.41 -18.34
C VAL A 719 -16.14 -22.13 -17.28
N ARG A 720 -17.31 -22.77 -17.36
CA ARG A 720 -18.40 -22.63 -16.37
C ARG A 720 -18.03 -23.09 -14.96
N HIS A 721 -17.15 -24.08 -14.81
CA HIS A 721 -16.90 -24.74 -13.53
C HIS A 721 -15.51 -24.45 -12.94
N ASN A 722 -14.67 -23.65 -13.63
CA ASN A 722 -13.28 -23.45 -13.27
C ASN A 722 -12.88 -21.97 -13.28
N ASP A 723 -13.81 -21.07 -12.94
CA ASP A 723 -13.59 -19.62 -12.87
C ASP A 723 -12.40 -19.24 -11.98
N VAL A 724 -12.28 -19.82 -10.79
CA VAL A 724 -11.12 -19.59 -9.89
C VAL A 724 -9.80 -19.99 -10.55
N SER A 725 -9.72 -21.19 -11.13
CA SER A 725 -8.49 -21.65 -11.81
C SER A 725 -8.19 -20.85 -13.07
N LEU A 726 -9.19 -20.25 -13.71
CA LEU A 726 -9.02 -19.37 -14.86
C LEU A 726 -8.53 -17.97 -14.46
N MET A 727 -8.84 -17.51 -13.25
CA MET A 727 -8.35 -16.24 -12.71
C MET A 727 -6.92 -16.33 -12.14
N GLU A 728 -6.47 -17.52 -11.74
CA GLU A 728 -5.09 -17.80 -11.29
C GLU A 728 -4.09 -17.95 -12.46
N SER A 729 -4.22 -17.10 -13.48
CA SER A 729 -3.48 -17.20 -14.75
C SER A 729 -2.12 -16.51 -14.75
N TYR A 730 -1.15 -17.05 -14.00
CA TYR A 730 0.19 -16.45 -13.77
C TYR A 730 1.24 -16.69 -14.88
N TRP A 731 0.87 -17.13 -16.09
CA TRP A 731 1.83 -17.62 -17.11
C TRP A 731 2.31 -16.58 -18.14
N LEU A 732 1.91 -15.32 -18.02
CA LEU A 732 2.17 -14.31 -19.06
C LEU A 732 3.52 -13.61 -18.98
N GLU A 733 4.24 -13.72 -17.88
CA GLU A 733 5.33 -12.77 -17.62
C GLU A 733 6.63 -13.05 -18.35
N ILE A 734 6.83 -14.27 -18.87
CA ILE A 734 8.08 -14.63 -19.54
C ILE A 734 7.78 -15.52 -20.74
N PHE A 735 7.26 -14.92 -21.82
CA PHE A 735 7.25 -15.59 -23.12
C PHE A 735 8.58 -15.34 -23.84
N ASP A 736 9.46 -16.34 -23.80
CA ASP A 736 10.68 -16.34 -24.60
C ASP A 736 10.37 -16.73 -26.05
N VAL A 737 10.48 -15.76 -26.96
CA VAL A 737 10.27 -15.97 -28.39
C VAL A 737 11.29 -16.95 -28.97
N LEU A 738 12.55 -16.93 -28.50
CA LEU A 738 13.57 -17.84 -29.00
C LEU A 738 13.33 -19.26 -28.51
N GLY A 739 13.04 -19.43 -27.22
CA GLY A 739 12.60 -20.70 -26.64
C GLY A 739 11.36 -21.27 -27.35
N PHE A 740 10.38 -20.42 -27.70
CA PHE A 740 9.21 -20.85 -28.45
C PHE A 740 9.57 -21.37 -29.86
N MET A 741 10.48 -20.70 -30.57
CA MET A 741 10.94 -21.15 -31.89
C MET A 741 11.70 -22.49 -31.80
N GLN A 742 12.46 -22.72 -30.73
CA GLN A 742 13.14 -23.99 -30.49
C GLN A 742 12.16 -25.16 -30.31
N GLU A 743 10.90 -24.93 -29.86
CA GLU A 743 9.88 -25.98 -29.78
C GLU A 743 9.44 -26.54 -31.14
N PHE A 744 9.84 -25.88 -32.23
CA PHE A 744 9.61 -26.29 -33.61
C PHE A 744 10.90 -26.82 -34.27
N ASP A 745 11.95 -27.09 -33.49
CA ASP A 745 13.28 -27.47 -33.98
C ASP A 745 13.92 -26.39 -34.89
N ILE A 746 13.56 -25.12 -34.68
CA ILE A 746 14.11 -23.99 -35.44
C ILE A 746 15.26 -23.37 -34.63
N SER A 747 16.50 -23.73 -34.96
CA SER A 747 17.71 -23.20 -34.33
C SER A 747 18.13 -21.83 -34.85
N ASP A 748 17.92 -21.56 -36.15
CA ASP A 748 18.14 -20.25 -36.78
C ASP A 748 16.83 -19.73 -37.39
N PRO A 749 16.13 -18.82 -36.69
CA PRO A 749 14.89 -18.21 -37.20
C PRO A 749 15.06 -17.41 -38.50
N VAL A 750 16.24 -16.84 -38.75
CA VAL A 750 16.52 -16.04 -39.96
C VAL A 750 16.71 -16.95 -41.15
N GLU A 751 17.49 -18.02 -41.00
CA GLU A 751 17.66 -19.04 -42.04
C GLU A 751 16.32 -19.68 -42.40
N PHE A 752 15.57 -20.14 -41.39
CA PHE A 752 14.25 -20.75 -41.58
C PHE A 752 13.30 -19.83 -42.36
N LEU A 753 13.22 -18.56 -41.97
CA LEU A 753 12.37 -17.59 -42.64
C LEU A 753 12.85 -17.31 -44.07
N THR A 754 14.16 -17.23 -44.29
CA THR A 754 14.74 -17.02 -45.62
C THR A 754 14.37 -18.16 -46.57
N THR A 755 14.57 -19.41 -46.14
CA THR A 755 14.21 -20.60 -46.93
C THR A 755 12.71 -20.65 -47.22
N TYR A 756 11.89 -20.33 -46.23
CA TYR A 756 10.44 -20.32 -46.39
C TYR A 756 9.97 -19.21 -47.36
N LEU A 757 10.48 -17.99 -47.26
CA LEU A 757 10.10 -16.91 -48.18
C LEU A 757 10.52 -17.19 -49.63
N GLN A 758 11.67 -17.85 -49.82
CA GLN A 758 12.13 -18.30 -51.14
C GLN A 758 11.20 -19.36 -51.75
N SER A 759 10.59 -20.23 -50.94
CA SER A 759 9.66 -21.25 -51.44
C SER A 759 8.26 -20.72 -51.77
N ILE A 760 7.90 -19.52 -51.30
CA ILE A 760 6.61 -18.88 -51.59
C ILE A 760 6.65 -18.01 -52.86
N ASN A 761 7.84 -17.50 -53.24
CA ASN A 761 7.99 -16.59 -54.38
C ASN A 761 8.38 -17.30 -55.70
N ASN A 762 8.76 -18.58 -55.62
CA ASN A 762 8.93 -19.51 -56.74
C ASN A 762 7.63 -20.28 -56.97
#